data_AF-A0A397CXR0-F1
#
_entry.id   AF-A0A397CXR0-F1
#
_cell.length_a   1.000
_cell.length_b   1.000
_cell.length_c   1.000
_cell.angle_alpha   90.00
_cell.angle_beta   90.00
_cell.angle_gamma   90.00
#
_symmetry.space_group_name_H-M   'P 1'
#
loop_
_entity.id
_entity.type
_entity.pdbx_description
1 polymer ?
#
loop_
_entity_poly.entity_id
_entity_poly.type
_entity_poly.pdbx_seq_one_letter_code
_entity_poly.pdbx_strand_id
1 'polypeptide(L)'
;MEVRVPVSLSRHEIMCCAGLAVYIYIFLGAMVFVGMLSLLAYCYHQRRIARYLETDNMNNNMQRHSLIDSFLEAGESEWQCSVCYHENHPAKRECLLCGTPQIVLEQAAVGTPRYHFGDHDTPLDPLQAARQRSFHVRRLNEMQENMHLNQRQRGARRRNLWKREKGDDGQMRWVRIEDCKPRVSILTSANPPPPEEYLFDMHARTSFSSHTESTVETELMLTPSAAASARQLLRGSTRKTAKITKRTDTSETLMAQDSVGFVRNTDDLGLVSWVPADTIRMSEALVIDTEEFPRASSVIDFESVAALPFRHKVRWFLQELDKVAVPWEEGHLLLKIRRDAVLEESMHLLMLIPAADIRQRLRIEFIDEPGLDAGGLLREWVLLLCERLFDGSYGLFQSSHVENFGYWINTNSAQLKPDHLKCFEFIGRLIAKCLLEGQLLTVHFSLPLLKHILGVPISFSDLEFLDEDLCKNANWLRDHSDVDTLSLDFTVQPFDANGKALPPIELVPGGGGIAVTDANKDEYLVALLKYHMFDSVHEQVSALLKGIFDVLPRNLLAAFDYQELELLICGVPKIDVDDWKRHTDVKFADFDHPSKAEHKVIDWFWAIVAEFSQDQRARLLQFVTGTSRVPVEGFKGLLSNDGRVRRFGIQMVGRGIPPTGLYPKAHTCFNRIDVPLYTSKEEVATYLTLVINMEITGFTMQ
;
A
#
# COMPACT_ATOMS: atom_id res chain seq x y z
N MET A 1 18.27 -68.36 88.37
CA MET A 1 19.42 -67.92 87.56
C MET A 1 19.08 -66.54 87.02
N GLU A 2 19.65 -65.50 87.64
CA GLU A 2 19.52 -64.11 87.23
C GLU A 2 20.19 -63.89 85.87
N VAL A 3 19.47 -63.32 84.91
CA VAL A 3 20.05 -62.84 83.65
C VAL A 3 20.46 -61.39 83.87
N ARG A 4 21.77 -61.16 84.01
CA ARG A 4 22.37 -59.81 84.04
C ARG A 4 22.35 -59.21 82.65
N VAL A 5 21.68 -58.06 82.51
CA VAL A 5 21.87 -57.14 81.39
C VAL A 5 23.10 -56.26 81.69
N PRO A 6 24.10 -56.16 80.81
CA PRO A 6 25.10 -55.10 80.93
C PRO A 6 24.62 -53.86 80.17
N VAL A 7 24.30 -52.80 80.91
CA VAL A 7 24.21 -51.43 80.38
C VAL A 7 25.44 -50.68 80.87
N SER A 8 26.38 -50.41 79.95
CA SER A 8 27.34 -49.32 80.11
C SER A 8 27.81 -48.87 78.72
N LEU A 9 26.98 -48.11 78.00
CA LEU A 9 27.50 -47.24 76.94
C LEU A 9 28.29 -46.11 77.61
N SER A 10 29.52 -45.92 77.16
CA SER A 10 30.39 -44.87 77.70
C SER A 10 29.83 -43.49 77.33
N ARG A 11 29.94 -42.50 78.23
CA ARG A 11 29.56 -41.10 77.96
C ARG A 11 30.21 -40.53 76.68
N HIS A 12 31.32 -41.12 76.24
CA HIS A 12 32.06 -40.73 75.04
C HIS A 12 31.37 -41.17 73.73
N GLU A 13 30.69 -42.34 73.72
CA GLU A 13 29.95 -42.84 72.55
C GLU A 13 28.63 -42.08 72.34
N ILE A 14 27.97 -41.67 73.42
CA ILE A 14 26.73 -40.88 73.36
C ILE A 14 26.98 -39.47 72.82
N MET A 15 28.12 -38.84 73.17
CA MET A 15 28.52 -37.54 72.60
C MET A 15 28.88 -37.62 71.11
N CYS A 16 29.55 -38.70 70.67
CA CYS A 16 29.84 -38.92 69.25
C CYS A 16 28.57 -39.15 68.40
N CYS A 17 27.61 -39.94 68.90
CA CYS A 17 26.32 -40.16 68.23
C CYS A 17 25.47 -38.88 68.15
N ALA A 18 25.50 -38.03 69.18
CA ALA A 18 24.77 -36.76 69.17
C ALA A 18 25.35 -35.77 68.13
N GLY A 19 26.68 -35.69 68.01
CA GLY A 19 27.33 -34.88 66.96
C GLY A 19 26.97 -35.34 65.55
N LEU A 20 26.98 -36.66 65.32
CA LEU A 20 26.66 -37.26 64.01
C LEU A 20 25.19 -37.03 63.62
N ALA A 21 24.27 -37.11 64.59
CA ALA A 21 22.87 -36.78 64.39
C ALA A 21 22.69 -35.30 63.99
N VAL A 22 23.39 -34.37 64.63
CA VAL A 22 23.35 -32.93 64.29
C VAL A 22 23.82 -32.69 62.85
N TYR A 23 24.90 -33.34 62.40
CA TYR A 23 25.37 -33.23 61.02
C TYR A 23 24.37 -33.80 60.00
N ILE A 24 23.70 -34.91 60.32
CA ILE A 24 22.64 -35.48 59.47
C ILE A 24 21.46 -34.50 59.34
N TYR A 25 21.02 -33.88 60.43
CA TYR A 25 19.93 -32.89 60.38
C TYR A 25 20.33 -31.62 59.62
N ILE A 26 21.57 -31.15 59.74
CA ILE A 26 22.09 -30.02 58.95
C ILE A 26 22.12 -30.37 57.47
N PHE A 27 22.58 -31.57 57.10
CA PHE A 27 22.64 -32.02 55.71
C PHE A 27 21.24 -32.17 55.09
N LEU A 28 20.30 -32.77 55.83
CA LEU A 28 18.90 -32.87 55.40
C LEU A 28 18.26 -31.48 55.26
N GLY A 29 18.52 -30.57 56.19
CA GLY A 29 18.08 -29.18 56.11
C GLY A 29 18.62 -28.46 54.87
N ALA A 30 19.91 -28.66 54.55
CA ALA A 30 20.53 -28.11 53.34
C ALA A 30 19.92 -28.70 52.06
N MET A 31 19.66 -30.01 52.01
CA MET A 31 19.03 -30.67 50.86
C MET A 31 17.60 -30.17 50.62
N VAL A 32 16.81 -30.01 51.69
CA VAL A 32 15.46 -29.43 51.59
C VAL A 32 15.52 -27.97 51.14
N PHE A 33 16.47 -27.18 51.66
CA PHE A 33 16.65 -25.80 51.26
C PHE A 33 17.04 -25.66 49.78
N VAL A 34 17.97 -26.48 49.29
CA VAL A 34 18.33 -26.54 47.87
C VAL A 34 17.14 -26.98 47.02
N GLY A 35 16.40 -28.02 47.44
CA GLY A 35 15.20 -28.48 46.76
C GLY A 35 14.11 -27.40 46.65
N MET A 36 13.90 -26.63 47.72
CA MET A 36 12.95 -25.50 47.74
C MET A 36 13.41 -24.36 46.84
N LEU A 37 14.71 -24.02 46.83
CA LEU A 37 15.27 -23.02 45.91
C LEU A 37 15.13 -23.46 44.44
N SER A 38 15.40 -24.73 44.13
CA SER A 38 15.22 -25.29 42.80
C SER A 38 13.75 -25.25 42.36
N LEU A 39 12.82 -25.55 43.27
CA LEU A 39 11.37 -25.46 42.99
C LEU A 39 10.93 -24.02 42.72
N LEU A 40 11.39 -23.06 43.54
CA LEU A 40 11.12 -21.64 43.35
C LEU A 40 11.71 -21.12 42.03
N ALA A 41 12.94 -21.52 41.69
CA ALA A 41 13.56 -21.19 40.41
C ALA A 41 12.76 -21.77 39.23
N TYR A 42 12.31 -23.03 39.33
CA TYR A 42 11.47 -23.67 38.31
C TYR A 42 10.12 -22.94 38.15
N CYS A 43 9.42 -22.64 39.25
CA CYS A 43 8.14 -21.92 39.21
C CYS A 43 8.30 -20.49 38.66
N TYR A 44 9.39 -19.80 39.02
CA TYR A 44 9.72 -18.49 38.47
C TYR A 44 9.96 -18.56 36.96
N HIS A 45 10.75 -19.55 36.52
CA HIS A 45 11.04 -19.80 35.11
C HIS A 45 9.77 -20.12 34.31
N GLN A 46 8.88 -20.98 34.83
CA GLN A 46 7.60 -21.32 34.19
C GLN A 46 6.67 -20.11 34.02
N ARG A 47 6.47 -19.30 35.08
CA ARG A 47 5.64 -18.08 35.01
C ARG A 47 6.21 -17.04 34.04
N ARG A 48 7.53 -17.06 33.83
CA ARG A 48 8.21 -16.15 32.92
C ARG A 48 8.10 -16.61 31.47
N ILE A 49 8.26 -17.90 31.19
CA ILE A 49 7.95 -18.48 29.87
C ILE A 49 6.50 -18.17 29.49
N ALA A 50 5.56 -18.36 30.41
CA ALA A 50 4.15 -18.05 30.16
C ALA A 50 3.94 -16.59 29.73
N ARG A 51 4.54 -15.63 30.44
CA ARG A 51 4.48 -14.19 30.07
C ARG A 51 5.13 -13.89 28.71
N TYR A 52 6.26 -14.54 28.40
CA TYR A 52 6.91 -14.39 27.10
C TYR A 52 6.01 -14.89 25.97
N LEU A 53 5.46 -16.10 26.12
CA LEU A 53 4.54 -16.69 25.13
C LEU A 53 3.28 -15.84 24.97
N GLU A 54 2.74 -15.29 26.05
CA GLU A 54 1.59 -14.39 26.00
C GLU A 54 1.90 -13.12 25.19
N THR A 55 3.08 -12.51 25.40
CA THR A 55 3.52 -11.33 24.64
C THR A 55 3.78 -11.65 23.16
N ASP A 56 4.41 -12.79 22.86
CA ASP A 56 4.64 -13.27 21.49
C ASP A 56 3.30 -13.57 20.78
N ASN A 57 2.34 -14.18 21.50
CA ASN A 57 1.02 -14.51 20.98
C ASN A 57 0.17 -13.25 20.71
N MET A 58 0.21 -12.24 21.57
CA MET A 58 -0.52 -10.99 21.33
C MET A 58 -0.05 -10.29 20.06
N ASN A 59 1.25 -10.25 19.81
CA ASN A 59 1.80 -9.62 18.60
C ASN A 59 1.52 -10.43 17.32
N ASN A 60 1.47 -11.76 17.42
CA ASN A 60 1.34 -12.64 16.26
C ASN A 60 -0.11 -13.06 15.92
N ASN A 61 -1.09 -12.78 16.78
CA ASN A 61 -2.49 -13.15 16.54
C ASN A 61 -3.37 -12.00 16.04
N MET A 62 -2.80 -10.81 15.83
CA MET A 62 -3.54 -9.66 15.31
C MET A 62 -3.71 -9.74 13.79
N GLN A 63 -4.85 -9.28 13.30
CA GLN A 63 -4.99 -8.94 11.89
C GLN A 63 -4.36 -7.57 11.62
N ARG A 64 -4.00 -7.34 10.36
CA ARG A 64 -3.28 -6.14 9.94
C ARG A 64 -4.06 -4.85 10.20
N HIS A 65 -5.37 -4.88 9.95
CA HIS A 65 -6.24 -3.75 10.21
C HIS A 65 -6.41 -3.46 11.71
N SER A 66 -6.14 -4.44 12.59
CA SER A 66 -6.17 -4.30 14.05
C SER A 66 -4.91 -3.64 14.61
N LEU A 67 -3.88 -3.42 13.79
CA LEU A 67 -2.65 -2.78 14.24
C LEU A 67 -2.92 -1.34 14.66
N ILE A 68 -2.69 -1.07 15.94
CA ILE A 68 -2.72 0.30 16.45
C ILE A 68 -1.42 1.00 16.08
N ASP A 69 -1.54 2.26 15.72
CA ASP A 69 -0.41 3.11 15.40
C ASP A 69 0.17 3.68 16.69
N SER A 70 1.27 3.08 17.16
CA SER A 70 1.95 3.47 18.40
C SER A 70 2.29 4.97 18.48
N PHE A 71 2.54 5.61 17.34
CA PHE A 71 2.80 7.05 17.28
C PHE A 71 1.52 7.88 17.43
N LEU A 72 0.37 7.41 16.94
CA LEU A 72 -0.92 8.07 17.18
C LEU A 72 -1.30 7.98 18.66
N GLU A 73 -1.04 6.83 19.31
CA GLU A 73 -1.19 6.68 20.76
C GLU A 73 -0.23 7.60 21.55
N ALA A 74 0.98 7.81 21.03
CA ALA A 74 1.96 8.72 21.61
C ALA A 74 1.67 10.22 21.33
N GLY A 75 0.60 10.54 20.62
CA GLY A 75 0.22 11.91 20.27
C GLY A 75 1.06 12.55 19.15
N GLU A 76 1.85 11.76 18.41
CA GLU A 76 2.61 12.25 17.27
C GLU A 76 1.69 12.39 16.03
N SER A 77 1.73 13.55 15.38
CA SER A 77 0.95 13.83 14.17
C SER A 77 1.72 13.50 12.89
N GLU A 78 1.04 12.95 11.90
CA GLU A 78 1.58 12.80 10.54
C GLU A 78 2.03 14.16 9.96
N TRP A 79 3.08 14.13 9.13
CA TRP A 79 3.58 15.35 8.47
C TRP A 79 3.14 15.39 7.01
N GLN A 80 2.62 16.54 6.59
CA GLN A 80 2.16 16.73 5.23
C GLN A 80 3.33 17.11 4.30
N CYS A 81 3.46 16.40 3.19
CA CYS A 81 4.47 16.69 2.18
C CYS A 81 4.21 18.06 1.52
N SER A 82 5.23 18.89 1.41
CA SER A 82 5.10 20.22 0.79
C SER A 82 4.88 20.20 -0.73
N VAL A 83 5.13 19.07 -1.40
CA VAL A 83 5.04 18.96 -2.87
C VAL A 83 3.74 18.27 -3.31
N CYS A 84 3.39 17.14 -2.70
CA CYS A 84 2.23 16.34 -3.09
C CYS A 84 1.12 16.28 -2.03
N TYR A 85 1.31 16.95 -0.88
CA TYR A 85 0.35 16.99 0.23
C TYR A 85 -0.02 15.65 0.85
N HIS A 86 0.75 14.59 0.57
CA HIS A 86 0.59 13.31 1.23
C HIS A 86 0.98 13.41 2.71
N GLU A 87 0.14 12.82 3.56
CA GLU A 87 0.40 12.69 4.99
C GLU A 87 1.31 11.48 5.22
N ASN A 88 2.49 11.77 5.77
CA ASN A 88 3.54 10.78 5.98
C ASN A 88 3.69 10.46 7.46
N HIS A 89 4.08 9.23 7.73
CA HIS A 89 4.43 8.79 9.08
C HIS A 89 5.52 9.70 9.69
N PRO A 90 5.41 10.09 10.97
CA PRO A 90 6.44 10.86 11.68
C PRO A 90 7.88 10.34 11.57
N ALA A 91 8.07 9.01 11.54
CA ALA A 91 9.37 8.37 11.45
C ALA A 91 10.01 8.46 10.05
N LYS A 92 9.23 8.76 9.00
CA LYS A 92 9.73 8.82 7.63
C LYS A 92 10.29 10.21 7.35
N ARG A 93 11.56 10.25 6.95
CA ARG A 93 12.25 11.49 6.56
C ARG A 93 12.07 11.86 5.10
N GLU A 94 11.36 11.06 4.32
CA GLU A 94 11.04 11.31 2.91
C GLU A 94 9.60 10.94 2.66
N CYS A 95 8.95 11.64 1.73
CA CYS A 95 7.58 11.35 1.37
C CYS A 95 7.47 10.01 0.64
N LEU A 96 6.59 9.13 1.09
CA LEU A 96 6.39 7.79 0.52
C LEU A 96 6.01 7.83 -0.96
N LEU A 97 5.24 8.83 -1.37
CA LEU A 97 4.77 8.97 -2.75
C LEU A 97 5.79 9.62 -3.68
N CYS A 98 6.32 10.78 -3.31
CA CYS A 98 7.14 11.58 -4.21
C CYS A 98 8.64 11.60 -3.90
N GLY A 99 9.07 11.01 -2.78
CA GLY A 99 10.46 11.02 -2.33
C GLY A 99 10.95 12.37 -1.80
N THR A 100 10.10 13.41 -1.76
CA THR A 100 10.50 14.72 -1.23
C THR A 100 10.89 14.59 0.25
N PRO A 101 12.08 15.05 0.66
CA PRO A 101 12.53 14.97 2.04
C PRO A 101 11.63 15.79 2.97
N GLN A 102 11.44 15.29 4.18
CA GLN A 102 10.84 16.00 5.28
C GLN A 102 11.75 17.19 5.61
N ILE A 103 11.19 18.39 5.53
CA ILE A 103 11.92 19.59 5.88
C ILE A 103 11.85 19.73 7.40
N VAL A 104 12.83 19.16 8.09
CA VAL A 104 13.05 19.43 9.51
C VAL A 104 13.59 20.86 9.59
N LEU A 105 12.77 21.79 10.08
CA LEU A 105 13.28 23.08 10.53
C LEU A 105 14.27 22.78 11.66
N GLU A 106 15.57 22.99 11.41
CA GLU A 106 16.52 23.22 12.49
C GLU A 106 15.97 24.39 13.30
N GLN A 107 15.27 24.06 14.39
CA GLN A 107 15.12 25.00 15.47
C GLN A 107 16.53 25.41 15.85
N ALA A 108 16.77 26.72 15.79
CA ALA A 108 17.99 27.37 16.19
C ALA A 108 18.64 26.62 17.36
N ALA A 109 19.84 26.10 17.11
CA ALA A 109 20.78 25.74 18.15
C ALA A 109 21.14 27.01 18.94
N VAL A 110 20.29 27.39 19.89
CA VAL A 110 20.64 28.27 21.01
C VAL A 110 20.05 27.59 22.23
N GLY A 111 20.94 26.94 22.99
CA GLY A 111 20.55 26.14 24.14
C GLY A 111 19.94 26.95 25.28
N THR A 112 19.24 26.26 26.17
CA THR A 112 19.32 26.30 27.65
C THR A 112 18.15 25.48 28.24
N PRO A 113 18.15 25.09 29.54
CA PRO A 113 18.56 23.78 30.02
C PRO A 113 17.36 22.92 30.48
N ARG A 114 17.65 21.64 30.79
CA ARG A 114 16.73 20.72 31.49
C ARG A 114 16.10 21.38 32.72
N TYR A 115 14.77 21.43 32.78
CA TYR A 115 14.01 21.50 34.02
C TYR A 115 12.85 20.50 33.98
N HIS A 116 12.68 19.83 35.12
CA HIS A 116 11.67 18.81 35.40
C HIS A 116 10.27 19.41 35.66
N PHE A 117 9.26 18.66 35.21
CA PHE A 117 7.88 18.51 35.70
C PHE A 117 7.03 19.74 36.07
N GLY A 118 5.92 19.90 35.34
CA GLY A 118 4.72 20.62 35.76
C GLY A 118 3.66 20.57 34.66
N ASP A 119 2.49 20.01 34.96
CA ASP A 119 1.27 20.01 34.15
C ASP A 119 1.00 21.38 33.51
N HIS A 120 0.72 21.41 32.21
CA HIS A 120 -0.30 22.25 31.57
C HIS A 120 -0.35 21.99 30.06
N ASP A 121 -1.47 21.43 29.60
CA ASP A 121 -1.90 21.50 28.20
C ASP A 121 -1.80 22.95 27.70
N THR A 122 -0.88 23.19 26.78
CA THR A 122 -0.84 24.44 26.00
C THR A 122 -1.10 24.09 24.54
N PRO A 123 -2.19 24.61 23.92
CA PRO A 123 -2.41 24.43 22.50
C PRO A 123 -1.27 25.13 21.74
N LEU A 124 -0.81 24.51 20.66
CA LEU A 124 0.16 25.05 19.70
C LEU A 124 0.03 26.57 19.55
N ASP A 125 1.09 27.31 19.91
CA ASP A 125 1.15 28.77 19.86
C ASP A 125 0.59 29.28 18.51
N PRO A 126 -0.49 30.10 18.50
CA PRO A 126 -1.09 30.65 17.28
C PRO A 126 -0.06 31.34 16.39
N LEU A 127 1.01 31.88 16.98
CA LEU A 127 2.11 32.52 16.29
C LEU A 127 2.99 31.52 15.53
N GLN A 128 3.20 30.32 16.08
CA GLN A 128 3.96 29.24 15.46
C GLN A 128 3.18 28.61 14.31
N ALA A 129 1.88 28.40 14.48
CA ALA A 129 0.98 27.95 13.42
C ALA A 129 0.87 29.03 12.31
N ALA A 130 0.80 30.31 12.65
CA ALA A 130 0.80 31.41 11.67
C ALA A 130 2.12 31.52 10.91
N ARG A 131 3.27 31.31 11.58
CA ARG A 131 4.58 31.25 10.96
C ARG A 131 4.68 30.08 9.99
N GLN A 132 4.32 28.86 10.41
CA GLN A 132 4.29 27.68 9.53
C GLN A 132 3.40 27.91 8.30
N ARG A 133 2.21 28.49 8.48
CA ARG A 133 1.33 28.90 7.37
C ARG A 133 2.00 29.92 6.43
N SER A 134 2.65 30.96 6.96
CA SER A 134 3.30 32.00 6.14
C SER A 134 4.51 31.50 5.35
N PHE A 135 5.28 30.55 5.90
CA PHE A 135 6.41 29.92 5.21
C PHE A 135 5.95 28.87 4.20
N HIS A 136 4.91 28.10 4.52
CA HIS A 136 4.26 27.20 3.58
C HIS A 136 3.72 27.98 2.38
N VAL A 137 3.05 29.11 2.61
CA VAL A 137 2.55 30.00 1.54
C VAL A 137 3.69 30.61 0.71
N ARG A 138 4.76 31.14 1.32
CA ARG A 138 5.90 31.68 0.55
C ARG A 138 6.60 30.63 -0.30
N ARG A 139 6.77 29.41 0.20
CA ARG A 139 7.43 28.32 -0.54
C ARG A 139 6.51 27.66 -1.56
N LEU A 140 5.20 27.61 -1.31
CA LEU A 140 4.21 27.25 -2.32
C LEU A 140 4.29 28.23 -3.50
N ASN A 141 4.43 29.53 -3.23
CA ASN A 141 4.59 30.54 -4.27
C ASN A 141 5.93 30.38 -5.03
N GLU A 142 7.04 30.07 -4.36
CA GLU A 142 8.33 29.76 -5.02
C GLU A 142 8.28 28.45 -5.85
N MET A 143 7.48 27.46 -5.43
CA MET A 143 7.30 26.19 -6.16
C MET A 143 6.21 26.26 -7.25
N GLN A 144 5.31 27.25 -7.19
CA GLN A 144 4.30 27.52 -8.22
C GLN A 144 4.95 27.98 -9.54
N GLU A 145 6.17 28.50 -9.50
CA GLU A 145 6.95 28.91 -10.68
C GLU A 145 7.58 27.74 -11.49
N ASN A 146 7.22 26.49 -11.21
CA ASN A 146 7.34 25.33 -12.11
C ASN A 146 8.73 24.87 -12.63
N MET A 147 9.88 25.34 -12.10
CA MET A 147 11.17 25.04 -12.76
C MET A 147 12.01 23.85 -12.22
N HIS A 148 11.65 23.14 -11.14
CA HIS A 148 12.56 22.14 -10.54
C HIS A 148 11.96 20.82 -9.99
N LEU A 149 10.72 20.43 -10.34
CA LEU A 149 10.16 19.15 -9.89
C LEU A 149 10.55 18.00 -10.84
N ASN A 150 11.05 16.89 -10.28
CA ASN A 150 11.25 15.67 -11.07
C ASN A 150 9.91 15.03 -11.47
N GLN A 151 9.93 14.09 -12.40
CA GLN A 151 8.70 13.50 -12.95
C GLN A 151 7.84 12.78 -11.88
N ARG A 152 8.48 12.08 -10.94
CA ARG A 152 7.78 11.43 -9.81
C ARG A 152 7.05 12.44 -8.93
N GLN A 153 7.68 13.58 -8.63
CA GLN A 153 7.09 14.68 -7.88
C GLN A 153 5.96 15.36 -8.64
N ARG A 154 6.13 15.59 -9.94
CA ARG A 154 5.08 16.14 -10.82
C ARG A 154 3.87 15.22 -10.88
N GLY A 155 4.07 13.91 -11.00
CA GLY A 155 3.00 12.92 -10.91
C GLY A 155 2.28 13.02 -9.58
N ALA A 156 3.02 12.91 -8.49
CA ALA A 156 2.42 12.94 -7.15
C ALA A 156 1.65 14.23 -6.84
N ARG A 157 2.13 15.39 -7.31
CA ARG A 157 1.41 16.66 -7.16
C ARG A 157 0.09 16.64 -7.93
N ARG A 158 0.07 16.04 -9.13
CA ARG A 158 -1.11 15.97 -10.00
C ARG A 158 -2.18 14.97 -9.56
N ARG A 159 -1.95 14.21 -8.49
CA ARG A 159 -2.91 13.24 -7.96
C ARG A 159 -4.26 13.84 -7.55
N ASN A 160 -4.27 15.13 -7.21
CA ASN A 160 -5.47 15.85 -6.76
C ASN A 160 -6.06 16.77 -7.85
N LEU A 161 -5.67 16.63 -9.12
CA LEU A 161 -6.20 17.47 -10.21
C LEU A 161 -7.69 17.22 -10.48
N TRP A 162 -8.18 16.03 -10.17
CA TRP A 162 -9.55 15.61 -10.43
C TRP A 162 -10.20 15.16 -9.14
N LYS A 163 -11.37 15.71 -8.84
CA LYS A 163 -12.25 15.22 -7.77
C LYS A 163 -13.62 14.89 -8.33
N ARG A 164 -14.31 13.97 -7.65
CA ARG A 164 -15.74 13.79 -7.84
C ARG A 164 -16.47 14.82 -6.97
N GLU A 165 -17.43 15.52 -7.57
CA GLU A 165 -18.24 16.52 -6.89
C GLU A 165 -19.71 16.29 -7.23
N LYS A 166 -20.57 16.44 -6.23
CA LYS A 166 -22.03 16.33 -6.39
C LYS A 166 -22.55 17.66 -6.92
N GLY A 167 -23.14 17.65 -8.11
CA GLY A 167 -23.82 18.81 -8.66
C GLY A 167 -25.13 19.12 -7.93
N ASP A 168 -25.69 20.30 -8.19
CA ASP A 168 -26.98 20.73 -7.64
C ASP A 168 -28.15 19.79 -8.02
N ASP A 169 -27.98 19.02 -9.09
CA ASP A 169 -28.91 18.00 -9.58
C ASP A 169 -28.74 16.64 -8.88
N GLY A 170 -27.85 16.55 -7.90
CA GLY A 170 -27.54 15.34 -7.14
C GLY A 170 -26.66 14.34 -7.89
N GLN A 171 -26.25 14.62 -9.14
CA GLN A 171 -25.39 13.75 -9.92
C GLN A 171 -23.92 13.98 -9.59
N MET A 172 -23.16 12.89 -9.49
CA MET A 172 -21.70 12.99 -9.33
C MET A 172 -21.03 13.20 -10.69
N ARG A 173 -20.12 14.16 -10.77
CA ARG A 173 -19.30 14.44 -11.97
C ARG A 173 -17.84 14.66 -11.61
N TRP A 174 -16.96 14.43 -12.57
CA TRP A 174 -15.55 14.79 -12.43
C TRP A 174 -15.38 16.30 -12.66
N VAL A 175 -14.72 16.96 -11.71
CA VAL A 175 -14.40 18.39 -11.79
C VAL A 175 -12.89 18.56 -11.65
N ARG A 176 -12.33 19.39 -12.54
CA ARG A 176 -10.91 19.75 -12.53
C ARG A 176 -10.67 20.81 -11.45
N ILE A 177 -9.65 20.60 -10.63
CA ILE A 177 -9.22 21.56 -9.60
C ILE A 177 -7.94 22.23 -10.11
N GLU A 178 -8.01 23.53 -10.40
CA GLU A 178 -6.86 24.31 -10.91
C GLU A 178 -5.74 24.43 -9.85
N ASP A 179 -6.11 24.59 -8.59
CA ASP A 179 -5.18 24.63 -7.46
C ASP A 179 -5.29 23.36 -6.62
N CYS A 180 -4.29 22.48 -6.69
CA CYS A 180 -4.08 21.44 -5.68
C CYS A 180 -3.76 22.14 -4.34
N LYS A 181 -4.79 22.46 -3.57
CA LYS A 181 -4.65 22.96 -2.20
C LYS A 181 -4.29 21.79 -1.29
N PRO A 182 -3.52 22.02 -0.21
CA PRO A 182 -3.36 21.02 0.83
C PRO A 182 -4.75 20.56 1.28
N ARG A 183 -4.95 19.25 1.46
CA ARG A 183 -6.06 18.76 2.27
C ARG A 183 -5.80 19.30 3.67
N VAL A 184 -6.31 20.50 3.96
CA VAL A 184 -6.42 20.97 5.32
C VAL A 184 -7.35 19.97 5.95
N SER A 185 -6.82 19.16 6.86
CA SER A 185 -7.59 18.20 7.65
C SER A 185 -8.89 18.88 8.10
N ILE A 186 -10.02 18.43 7.54
CA ILE A 186 -11.38 18.92 7.83
C ILE A 186 -11.78 18.37 9.21
N LEU A 187 -10.94 18.59 10.21
CA LEU A 187 -11.14 18.24 11.62
C LEU A 187 -10.64 19.37 12.53
N THR A 188 -10.82 20.62 12.11
CA THR A 188 -10.65 21.79 13.00
C THR A 188 -11.90 22.67 13.04
N SER A 189 -13.09 22.05 13.03
CA SER A 189 -14.31 22.71 13.52
C SER A 189 -15.37 21.71 14.02
N ALA A 190 -14.99 20.80 14.91
CA ALA A 190 -15.85 20.21 15.94
C ALA A 190 -15.00 19.24 16.76
N ASN A 191 -15.01 19.37 18.09
CA ASN A 191 -14.42 18.38 18.99
C ASN A 191 -15.02 17.00 18.68
N PRO A 192 -14.24 15.97 18.36
CA PRO A 192 -14.73 14.60 18.48
C PRO A 192 -14.77 14.25 19.98
N PRO A 193 -15.82 13.56 20.49
CA PRO A 193 -15.71 12.88 21.77
C PRO A 193 -14.66 11.75 21.66
N PRO A 194 -14.09 11.28 22.79
CA PRO A 194 -13.13 10.17 22.77
C PRO A 194 -13.79 8.91 22.17
N PRO A 195 -12.99 7.94 21.67
CA PRO A 195 -13.53 6.77 20.99
C PRO A 195 -14.26 5.88 21.99
N GLU A 196 -15.58 5.99 22.03
CA GLU A 196 -16.42 4.89 22.51
C GLU A 196 -16.48 3.80 21.44
N GLU A 197 -16.43 2.58 21.93
CA GLU A 197 -16.42 1.32 21.19
C GLU A 197 -17.38 1.33 19.99
N TYR A 198 -16.87 0.93 18.82
CA TYR A 198 -17.68 0.55 17.67
C TYR A 198 -18.49 -0.71 18.01
N LEU A 199 -19.60 -0.50 18.70
CA LEU A 199 -20.62 -1.51 18.95
C LEU A 199 -21.58 -1.52 17.75
N PHE A 200 -21.29 -2.34 16.74
CA PHE A 200 -22.29 -2.73 15.75
C PHE A 200 -23.16 -3.82 16.37
N ASP A 201 -24.25 -3.43 17.03
CA ASP A 201 -25.26 -4.38 17.48
C ASP A 201 -26.28 -4.61 16.36
N MET A 202 -26.51 -5.90 16.09
CA MET A 202 -27.19 -6.45 14.94
C MET A 202 -28.50 -7.08 15.43
N HIS A 203 -29.62 -6.37 15.43
CA HIS A 203 -30.93 -7.01 15.65
C HIS A 203 -32.05 -6.50 14.74
N ALA A 204 -32.71 -7.49 14.15
CA ALA A 204 -33.82 -7.39 13.22
C ALA A 204 -35.18 -7.15 13.91
N ARG A 205 -36.08 -6.50 13.17
CA ARG A 205 -37.56 -6.59 13.14
C ARG A 205 -38.32 -6.67 14.48
N THR A 206 -39.25 -5.73 14.72
CA THR A 206 -40.73 -5.98 14.69
C THR A 206 -41.56 -4.76 15.11
N SER A 207 -42.55 -4.43 14.26
CA SER A 207 -43.93 -3.95 14.52
C SER A 207 -44.30 -2.80 15.49
N PHE A 208 -45.14 -1.93 14.92
CA PHE A 208 -46.40 -1.32 15.45
C PHE A 208 -46.40 0.02 16.21
N SER A 209 -46.93 1.04 15.50
CA SER A 209 -48.02 1.98 15.89
C SER A 209 -47.92 2.83 17.17
N SER A 210 -47.93 4.17 17.01
CA SER A 210 -49.11 5.05 17.14
C SER A 210 -48.72 6.53 17.36
N HIS A 211 -49.48 7.44 16.72
CA HIS A 211 -49.98 8.77 17.17
C HIS A 211 -49.07 9.66 18.06
N THR A 212 -48.92 11.00 17.89
CA THR A 212 -49.87 12.07 17.51
C THR A 212 -49.11 13.43 17.51
N GLU A 213 -49.53 14.34 16.61
CA GLU A 213 -49.72 15.81 16.78
C GLU A 213 -48.57 16.73 17.28
N SER A 214 -48.11 17.67 16.43
CA SER A 214 -48.43 19.12 16.43
C SER A 214 -47.54 19.94 17.40
N THR A 215 -47.00 21.14 17.16
CA THR A 215 -47.50 22.42 16.61
C THR A 215 -46.30 23.39 16.47
N VAL A 216 -46.18 24.14 15.36
CA VAL A 216 -46.39 25.62 15.21
C VAL A 216 -45.18 26.53 15.51
N GLU A 217 -44.70 27.13 14.41
CA GLU A 217 -44.39 28.56 14.14
C GLU A 217 -43.84 29.47 15.24
N THR A 218 -42.81 30.25 14.89
CA THR A 218 -43.00 31.70 14.70
C THR A 218 -41.88 32.33 13.84
N GLU A 219 -42.31 32.99 12.76
CA GLU A 219 -41.55 33.97 11.99
C GLU A 219 -41.28 35.25 12.81
N LEU A 220 -40.31 36.07 12.39
CA LEU A 220 -40.57 37.50 12.16
C LEU A 220 -39.46 38.18 11.33
N MET A 221 -39.93 38.93 10.33
CA MET A 221 -39.24 39.63 9.26
C MET A 221 -38.71 41.04 9.65
N LEU A 222 -37.66 41.46 8.92
CA LEU A 222 -37.38 42.77 8.24
C LEU A 222 -37.62 44.10 9.01
N THR A 223 -36.79 45.16 8.91
CA THR A 223 -36.53 46.05 7.73
C THR A 223 -35.49 47.17 8.14
N PRO A 224 -35.20 48.30 7.40
CA PRO A 224 -33.83 48.73 7.00
C PRO A 224 -33.52 50.24 7.28
N SER A 225 -32.52 50.83 6.58
CA SER A 225 -32.23 52.29 6.37
C SER A 225 -31.24 52.95 7.37
N ALA A 226 -30.29 53.85 7.05
CA ALA A 226 -29.76 54.48 5.83
C ALA A 226 -28.44 55.26 6.14
N ALA A 227 -27.62 55.47 5.07
CA ALA A 227 -26.80 56.64 4.69
C ALA A 227 -25.69 57.23 5.61
N ALA A 228 -24.44 57.36 5.11
CA ALA A 228 -23.95 58.49 4.28
C ALA A 228 -22.39 58.61 4.20
N SER A 229 -21.89 58.78 2.95
CA SER A 229 -20.75 59.62 2.48
C SER A 229 -19.29 59.29 2.90
N ALA A 230 -18.24 59.35 2.06
CA ALA A 230 -17.98 60.11 0.83
C ALA A 230 -16.80 59.59 -0.05
N ARG A 231 -16.97 59.76 -1.38
CA ARG A 231 -16.03 60.13 -2.48
C ARG A 231 -14.77 59.27 -2.77
N GLN A 232 -14.63 58.57 -3.91
CA GLN A 232 -14.64 58.91 -5.36
C GLN A 232 -13.29 59.38 -5.90
N LEU A 233 -12.71 58.61 -6.84
CA LEU A 233 -12.16 59.11 -8.10
C LEU A 233 -12.23 58.02 -9.19
N LEU A 234 -12.73 58.45 -10.35
CA LEU A 234 -13.14 57.68 -11.54
C LEU A 234 -12.03 57.62 -12.59
N ARG A 235 -12.10 56.60 -13.45
CA ARG A 235 -11.99 56.62 -14.94
C ARG A 235 -12.12 55.16 -15.42
N GLY A 236 -13.00 54.73 -16.30
CA GLY A 236 -14.04 55.38 -17.09
C GLY A 236 -14.30 54.52 -18.34
N SER A 237 -15.59 54.15 -18.54
CA SER A 237 -16.24 54.00 -19.86
C SER A 237 -15.82 52.80 -20.75
N THR A 238 -16.68 51.96 -21.34
CA THR A 238 -18.14 51.95 -21.55
C THR A 238 -18.58 50.68 -22.30
N ARG A 239 -19.82 50.23 -22.01
CA ARG A 239 -20.83 49.64 -22.96
C ARG A 239 -20.59 48.19 -23.44
N LYS A 240 -21.59 47.32 -23.62
CA LYS A 240 -23.08 47.37 -23.58
C LYS A 240 -23.57 45.95 -23.27
N THR A 241 -24.67 45.85 -22.54
CA THR A 241 -25.48 44.63 -22.41
C THR A 241 -26.29 44.36 -23.68
N ALA A 242 -26.33 43.11 -24.13
CA ALA A 242 -27.44 42.55 -24.90
C ALA A 242 -27.63 41.07 -24.51
N LYS A 243 -28.80 40.75 -23.93
CA LYS A 243 -29.34 39.38 -23.89
C LYS A 243 -29.80 39.01 -25.30
N ILE A 244 -29.68 37.74 -25.70
CA ILE A 244 -30.80 36.85 -26.07
C ILE A 244 -30.30 35.56 -26.77
N THR A 245 -30.97 34.45 -26.41
CA THR A 245 -31.16 33.13 -27.07
C THR A 245 -30.05 32.07 -27.10
N LYS A 246 -30.39 30.96 -26.42
CA LYS A 246 -29.93 29.58 -26.66
C LYS A 246 -29.90 29.23 -28.15
N ARG A 247 -28.75 28.75 -28.61
CA ARG A 247 -28.64 27.68 -29.60
C ARG A 247 -27.46 26.81 -29.14
N THR A 248 -27.69 25.51 -29.05
CA THR A 248 -26.73 24.49 -28.64
C THR A 248 -25.65 24.37 -29.71
N ASP A 249 -24.50 25.00 -29.49
CA ASP A 249 -23.28 24.79 -30.27
C ASP A 249 -22.27 24.01 -29.40
N THR A 250 -22.09 22.73 -29.72
CA THR A 250 -21.06 21.84 -29.18
C THR A 250 -19.68 22.12 -29.78
N SER A 251 -19.39 23.38 -30.11
CA SER A 251 -18.20 23.78 -30.87
C SER A 251 -17.55 25.07 -30.37
N GLU A 252 -17.74 25.42 -29.10
CA GLU A 252 -16.96 26.49 -28.46
C GLU A 252 -15.69 25.89 -27.84
N THR A 253 -14.57 25.97 -28.60
CA THR A 253 -13.17 25.99 -28.11
C THR A 253 -12.82 24.99 -27.01
N LEU A 254 -12.57 23.73 -27.40
CA LEU A 254 -12.20 22.63 -26.51
C LEU A 254 -10.82 22.75 -25.84
N MET A 255 -9.93 23.67 -26.23
CA MET A 255 -8.52 23.63 -25.78
C MET A 255 -7.87 24.98 -25.43
N ALA A 256 -8.63 26.08 -25.37
CA ALA A 256 -8.15 27.30 -24.69
C ALA A 256 -8.19 27.17 -23.15
N GLN A 257 -8.68 26.03 -22.64
CA GLN A 257 -8.78 25.71 -21.22
C GLN A 257 -7.91 24.50 -20.87
N ASP A 258 -7.16 24.69 -19.80
CA ASP A 258 -6.73 23.68 -18.83
C ASP A 258 -7.16 22.21 -19.10
N SER A 259 -6.19 21.38 -19.56
CA SER A 259 -6.34 19.99 -20.04
C SER A 259 -7.62 19.27 -19.58
N VAL A 260 -8.52 19.04 -20.54
CA VAL A 260 -9.68 18.14 -20.41
C VAL A 260 -9.19 16.73 -20.14
N GLY A 261 -9.74 16.09 -19.10
CA GLY A 261 -9.48 14.69 -18.76
C GLY A 261 -10.53 13.81 -19.39
N PHE A 262 -10.16 12.57 -19.70
CA PHE A 262 -11.02 11.60 -20.34
C PHE A 262 -11.10 10.32 -19.52
N VAL A 263 -12.23 9.62 -19.60
CA VAL A 263 -12.48 8.40 -18.86
C VAL A 263 -13.09 7.36 -19.79
N ARG A 264 -12.74 6.10 -19.55
CA ARG A 264 -13.38 4.95 -20.17
C ARG A 264 -14.80 4.80 -19.62
N ASN A 265 -15.80 4.89 -20.49
CA ASN A 265 -17.20 4.65 -20.15
C ASN A 265 -17.68 3.35 -20.80
N THR A 266 -18.47 2.58 -20.07
CA THR A 266 -19.16 1.39 -20.60
C THR A 266 -20.64 1.68 -20.52
N ASP A 267 -21.33 1.63 -21.66
CA ASP A 267 -22.78 1.86 -21.69
C ASP A 267 -23.57 0.61 -21.26
N ASP A 268 -24.90 0.75 -21.18
CA ASP A 268 -25.80 -0.34 -20.78
C ASP A 268 -25.77 -1.55 -21.74
N LEU A 269 -25.23 -1.37 -22.96
CA LEU A 269 -25.06 -2.42 -23.96
C LEU A 269 -23.68 -3.08 -23.88
N GLY A 270 -22.82 -2.65 -22.96
CA GLY A 270 -21.46 -3.15 -22.79
C GLY A 270 -20.45 -2.55 -23.78
N LEU A 271 -20.83 -1.56 -24.59
CA LEU A 271 -19.92 -0.89 -25.52
C LEU A 271 -19.03 0.08 -24.75
N VAL A 272 -17.72 -0.04 -24.97
CA VAL A 272 -16.71 0.77 -24.31
C VAL A 272 -16.36 1.97 -25.19
N SER A 273 -16.44 3.17 -24.62
CA SER A 273 -16.11 4.43 -25.29
C SER A 273 -15.19 5.30 -24.44
N TRP A 274 -14.47 6.20 -25.10
CA TRP A 274 -13.61 7.20 -24.46
C TRP A 274 -14.30 8.54 -24.47
N VAL A 275 -14.67 9.06 -23.30
CA VAL A 275 -15.49 10.26 -23.18
C VAL A 275 -14.84 11.31 -22.29
N PRO A 276 -15.08 12.61 -22.50
CA PRO A 276 -14.66 13.65 -21.58
C PRO A 276 -15.20 13.39 -20.17
N ALA A 277 -14.37 13.58 -19.14
CA ALA A 277 -14.66 13.16 -17.78
C ALA A 277 -15.88 13.87 -17.16
N ASP A 278 -16.13 15.11 -17.57
CA ASP A 278 -17.25 15.95 -17.14
C ASP A 278 -18.61 15.49 -17.69
N THR A 279 -18.61 14.70 -18.76
CA THR A 279 -19.84 14.16 -19.37
C THR A 279 -20.41 12.96 -18.61
N ILE A 280 -19.59 12.27 -17.82
CA ILE A 280 -20.02 11.10 -17.05
C ILE A 280 -20.88 11.56 -15.88
N ARG A 281 -22.17 11.20 -15.95
CA ARG A 281 -23.15 11.41 -14.89
C ARG A 281 -23.37 10.09 -14.18
N MET A 282 -22.90 9.97 -12.94
CA MET A 282 -23.17 8.78 -12.13
C MET A 282 -24.36 9.08 -11.23
N SER A 283 -25.45 8.33 -11.39
CA SER A 283 -26.56 8.32 -10.43
C SER A 283 -26.08 7.64 -9.16
N GLU A 284 -26.18 8.35 -8.03
CA GLU A 284 -26.09 7.87 -6.64
C GLU A 284 -25.11 6.71 -6.37
N ALA A 285 -23.95 7.07 -5.81
CA ALA A 285 -23.01 6.20 -5.09
C ALA A 285 -23.17 4.68 -5.34
N LEU A 286 -22.55 4.18 -6.41
CA LEU A 286 -21.84 2.89 -6.46
C LEU A 286 -22.34 1.90 -5.38
N VAL A 287 -23.56 1.38 -5.54
CA VAL A 287 -24.08 0.33 -4.67
C VAL A 287 -23.35 -0.95 -5.06
N ILE A 288 -22.82 -1.66 -4.06
CA ILE A 288 -22.24 -2.98 -4.33
C ILE A 288 -23.40 -3.94 -4.62
N ASP A 289 -23.32 -4.65 -5.74
CA ASP A 289 -24.28 -5.69 -6.07
C ASP A 289 -24.22 -6.80 -5.00
N THR A 290 -25.24 -6.84 -4.14
CA THR A 290 -25.33 -7.81 -3.04
C THR A 290 -25.68 -9.22 -3.52
N GLU A 291 -26.15 -9.40 -4.76
CA GLU A 291 -26.33 -10.74 -5.33
C GLU A 291 -24.96 -11.34 -5.71
N GLU A 292 -24.09 -10.54 -6.31
CA GLU A 292 -22.73 -10.95 -6.68
C GLU A 292 -21.78 -11.02 -5.47
N PHE A 293 -21.94 -10.08 -4.52
CA PHE A 293 -21.13 -9.91 -3.32
C PHE A 293 -22.00 -9.93 -2.05
N PRO A 294 -22.54 -11.09 -1.64
CA PRO A 294 -23.52 -11.20 -0.56
C PRO A 294 -23.00 -10.79 0.83
N ARG A 295 -21.68 -10.78 1.02
CA ARG A 295 -21.04 -10.43 2.30
C ARG A 295 -20.45 -9.03 2.31
N ALA A 296 -20.44 -8.33 1.18
CA ALA A 296 -19.92 -6.97 1.10
C ALA A 296 -20.88 -5.97 1.76
N SER A 297 -20.34 -4.84 2.20
CA SER A 297 -21.16 -3.74 2.70
C SER A 297 -21.98 -3.13 1.55
N SER A 298 -23.30 -3.06 1.70
CA SER A 298 -24.20 -2.57 0.64
C SER A 298 -24.09 -1.06 0.40
N VAL A 299 -23.77 -0.29 1.44
CA VAL A 299 -23.62 1.17 1.40
C VAL A 299 -22.27 1.56 1.99
N ILE A 300 -21.49 2.30 1.22
CA ILE A 300 -20.21 2.85 1.63
C ILE A 300 -20.24 4.36 1.36
N ASP A 301 -19.93 5.16 2.38
CA ASP A 301 -19.71 6.60 2.22
C ASP A 301 -18.31 6.84 1.63
N PHE A 302 -18.22 6.70 0.30
CA PHE A 302 -16.95 6.85 -0.43
C PHE A 302 -16.33 8.23 -0.29
N GLU A 303 -17.13 9.29 -0.10
CA GLU A 303 -16.62 10.65 0.02
C GLU A 303 -15.85 10.79 1.34
N SER A 304 -16.44 10.33 2.44
CA SER A 304 -15.78 10.33 3.73
C SER A 304 -14.49 9.50 3.71
N VAL A 305 -14.54 8.29 3.13
CA VAL A 305 -13.39 7.38 3.07
C VAL A 305 -12.28 7.96 2.18
N ALA A 306 -12.62 8.48 1.00
CA ALA A 306 -11.64 9.05 0.07
C ALA A 306 -10.93 10.29 0.67
N ALA A 307 -11.59 11.01 1.59
CA ALA A 307 -11.02 12.14 2.31
C ALA A 307 -10.01 11.73 3.39
N LEU A 308 -10.06 10.49 3.88
CA LEU A 308 -9.16 9.98 4.93
C LEU A 308 -7.68 9.98 4.50
N PRO A 309 -6.75 10.06 5.47
CA PRO A 309 -5.35 9.75 5.25
C PRO A 309 -5.17 8.35 4.67
N PHE A 310 -4.12 8.15 3.87
CA PHE A 310 -3.89 6.88 3.17
C PHE A 310 -3.90 5.65 4.08
N ARG A 311 -3.27 5.74 5.26
CA ARG A 311 -3.21 4.62 6.22
C ARG A 311 -4.59 4.20 6.72
N HIS A 312 -5.46 5.17 6.98
CA HIS A 312 -6.83 4.91 7.41
C HIS A 312 -7.65 4.28 6.27
N LYS A 313 -7.43 4.70 5.02
CA LYS A 313 -8.02 4.04 3.84
C LYS A 313 -7.58 2.59 3.70
N VAL A 314 -6.30 2.28 3.92
CA VAL A 314 -5.81 0.89 3.88
C VAL A 314 -6.48 0.06 4.98
N ARG A 315 -6.58 0.57 6.22
CA ARG A 315 -7.26 -0.13 7.32
C ARG A 315 -8.72 -0.44 6.97
N TRP A 316 -9.45 0.56 6.50
CA TRP A 316 -10.84 0.41 6.03
C TRP A 316 -10.94 -0.63 4.93
N PHE A 317 -10.08 -0.56 3.91
CA PHE A 317 -10.10 -1.47 2.77
C PHE A 317 -9.86 -2.92 3.20
N LEU A 318 -8.90 -3.17 4.10
CA LEU A 318 -8.63 -4.51 4.62
C LEU A 318 -9.83 -5.07 5.39
N GLN A 319 -10.55 -4.23 6.15
CA GLN A 319 -11.79 -4.64 6.84
C GLN A 319 -12.90 -5.01 5.84
N GLU A 320 -13.04 -4.26 4.74
CA GLU A 320 -14.00 -4.60 3.68
C GLU A 320 -13.59 -5.86 2.91
N LEU A 321 -12.30 -6.08 2.68
CA LEU A 321 -11.82 -7.31 2.06
C LEU A 321 -12.09 -8.55 2.92
N ASP A 322 -11.94 -8.47 4.24
CA ASP A 322 -12.24 -9.58 5.14
C ASP A 322 -13.74 -9.97 5.11
N LYS A 323 -14.62 -9.01 4.81
CA LYS A 323 -16.05 -9.29 4.56
C LYS A 323 -16.26 -10.01 3.23
N VAL A 324 -15.55 -9.60 2.18
CA VAL A 324 -15.63 -10.20 0.84
C VAL A 324 -15.01 -11.61 0.81
N ALA A 325 -13.92 -11.83 1.53
CA ALA A 325 -13.19 -13.09 1.57
C ALA A 325 -13.96 -14.19 2.31
N VAL A 326 -13.98 -15.42 1.77
CA VAL A 326 -14.59 -16.59 2.43
C VAL A 326 -13.76 -17.00 3.65
N PRO A 327 -14.37 -17.18 4.85
CA PRO A 327 -13.63 -17.56 6.04
C PRO A 327 -13.00 -18.93 5.85
N TRP A 328 -11.88 -19.14 6.52
CA TRP A 328 -11.10 -20.37 6.39
C TRP A 328 -11.92 -21.62 6.75
N GLU A 329 -12.82 -21.49 7.72
CA GLU A 329 -13.69 -22.55 8.22
C GLU A 329 -14.74 -23.00 7.19
N GLU A 330 -15.10 -22.13 6.25
CA GLU A 330 -16.09 -22.40 5.21
C GLU A 330 -15.47 -23.00 3.94
N GLY A 331 -14.22 -22.64 3.61
CA GLY A 331 -13.54 -23.19 2.44
C GLY A 331 -12.16 -22.62 2.16
N HIS A 332 -11.34 -23.39 1.45
CA HIS A 332 -10.05 -22.96 0.93
C HIS A 332 -9.75 -23.64 -0.42
N LEU A 333 -9.05 -22.92 -1.29
CA LEU A 333 -8.56 -23.43 -2.57
C LEU A 333 -7.17 -24.03 -2.38
N LEU A 334 -6.96 -25.21 -2.98
CA LEU A 334 -5.64 -25.84 -3.09
C LEU A 334 -5.27 -25.97 -4.57
N LEU A 335 -4.22 -25.28 -4.99
CA LEU A 335 -3.65 -25.43 -6.33
C LEU A 335 -2.41 -26.33 -6.25
N LYS A 336 -2.51 -27.51 -6.87
CA LYS A 336 -1.38 -28.42 -7.07
C LYS A 336 -0.82 -28.18 -8.46
N ILE A 337 0.41 -27.68 -8.53
CA ILE A 337 1.02 -27.21 -9.78
C ILE A 337 2.45 -27.69 -9.90
N ARG A 338 2.93 -27.91 -11.12
CA ARG A 338 4.35 -28.19 -11.37
C ARG A 338 5.13 -26.88 -11.52
N ARG A 339 6.33 -26.83 -10.95
CA ARG A 339 7.19 -25.64 -10.96
C ARG A 339 7.60 -25.23 -12.37
N ASP A 340 7.88 -26.19 -13.24
CA ASP A 340 8.28 -25.95 -14.63
C ASP A 340 7.14 -25.37 -15.49
N ALA A 341 5.89 -25.68 -15.14
CA ALA A 341 4.67 -25.22 -15.82
C ALA A 341 3.81 -24.27 -14.95
N VAL A 342 4.45 -23.54 -14.04
CA VAL A 342 3.77 -22.70 -13.03
C VAL A 342 2.77 -21.71 -13.65
N LEU A 343 3.13 -21.08 -14.76
CA LEU A 343 2.26 -20.08 -15.41
C LEU A 343 1.08 -20.74 -16.11
N GLU A 344 1.35 -21.74 -16.95
CA GLU A 344 0.35 -22.42 -17.78
C GLU A 344 -0.70 -23.12 -16.91
N GLU A 345 -0.28 -23.84 -15.87
CA GLU A 345 -1.19 -24.57 -14.98
C GLU A 345 -1.98 -23.61 -14.08
N SER A 346 -1.34 -22.56 -13.54
CA SER A 346 -2.05 -21.57 -12.73
C SER A 346 -3.10 -20.82 -13.53
N MET A 347 -2.76 -20.44 -14.77
CA MET A 347 -3.70 -19.78 -15.67
C MET A 347 -4.87 -20.69 -16.00
N HIS A 348 -4.61 -21.96 -16.33
CA HIS A 348 -5.66 -22.92 -16.62
C HIS A 348 -6.60 -23.11 -15.42
N LEU A 349 -6.05 -23.33 -14.22
CA LEU A 349 -6.83 -23.61 -13.02
C LEU A 349 -7.64 -22.38 -12.56
N LEU A 350 -7.02 -21.20 -12.45
CA LEU A 350 -7.71 -19.99 -11.98
C LEU A 350 -8.77 -19.48 -12.97
N MET A 351 -8.64 -19.79 -14.25
CA MET A 351 -9.68 -19.46 -15.24
C MET A 351 -10.86 -20.43 -15.22
N LEU A 352 -10.69 -21.66 -14.72
CA LEU A 352 -11.78 -22.63 -14.54
C LEU A 352 -12.58 -22.39 -13.26
N ILE A 353 -11.95 -21.82 -12.24
CA ILE A 353 -12.59 -21.57 -10.95
C ILE A 353 -13.62 -20.42 -11.10
N PRO A 354 -14.86 -20.59 -10.61
CA PRO A 354 -15.85 -19.52 -10.55
C PRO A 354 -15.35 -18.35 -9.70
N ALA A 355 -15.65 -17.11 -10.10
CA ALA A 355 -15.16 -15.91 -9.41
C ALA A 355 -15.51 -15.89 -7.90
N ALA A 356 -16.68 -16.44 -7.54
CA ALA A 356 -17.10 -16.57 -6.15
C ALA A 356 -16.15 -17.43 -5.31
N ASP A 357 -15.60 -18.50 -5.89
CA ASP A 357 -14.70 -19.43 -5.20
C ASP A 357 -13.26 -18.91 -5.11
N ILE A 358 -12.84 -18.02 -6.02
CA ILE A 358 -11.53 -17.34 -5.95
C ILE A 358 -11.41 -16.51 -4.65
N ARG A 359 -12.55 -16.11 -4.07
CA ARG A 359 -12.62 -15.39 -2.79
C ARG A 359 -12.28 -16.26 -1.57
N GLN A 360 -12.14 -17.59 -1.72
CA GLN A 360 -11.65 -18.49 -0.67
C GLN A 360 -10.13 -18.44 -0.55
N ARG A 361 -9.59 -18.60 0.66
CA ARG A 361 -8.14 -18.57 0.92
C ARG A 361 -7.37 -19.59 0.07
N LEU A 362 -6.24 -19.20 -0.50
CA LEU A 362 -5.44 -20.01 -1.42
C LEU A 362 -4.25 -20.69 -0.74
N ARG A 363 -4.05 -21.97 -1.07
CA ARG A 363 -2.85 -22.76 -0.76
C ARG A 363 -2.21 -23.26 -2.05
N ILE A 364 -0.88 -23.23 -2.08
CA ILE A 364 -0.06 -23.71 -3.20
C ILE A 364 0.70 -24.97 -2.80
N GLU A 365 0.67 -26.00 -3.63
CA GLU A 365 1.49 -27.20 -3.47
C GLU A 365 2.23 -27.45 -4.79
N PHE A 366 3.58 -27.41 -4.75
CA PHE A 366 4.38 -27.81 -5.89
C PHE A 366 4.47 -29.33 -5.94
N ILE A 367 4.07 -29.92 -7.07
CA ILE A 367 4.06 -31.37 -7.25
C ILE A 367 5.50 -31.90 -7.17
N ASP A 368 5.67 -33.03 -6.50
CA ASP A 368 6.96 -33.70 -6.25
C ASP A 368 7.96 -32.89 -5.38
N GLU A 369 7.51 -31.79 -4.76
CA GLU A 369 8.33 -31.00 -3.84
C GLU A 369 7.79 -31.11 -2.40
N PRO A 370 8.60 -31.53 -1.42
CA PRO A 370 8.16 -31.60 -0.03
C PRO A 370 8.01 -30.17 0.54
N GLY A 371 6.79 -29.66 0.58
CA GLY A 371 6.49 -28.36 1.15
C GLY A 371 5.07 -28.29 1.72
N LEU A 372 4.94 -27.90 2.98
CA LEU A 372 3.65 -27.50 3.55
C LEU A 372 3.53 -25.99 3.37
N ASP A 373 2.49 -25.56 2.66
CA ASP A 373 2.25 -24.14 2.46
C ASP A 373 1.78 -23.46 3.75
N ALA A 374 2.75 -22.88 4.45
CA ALA A 374 2.52 -21.90 5.50
C ALA A 374 2.89 -20.49 5.01
N GLY A 375 2.67 -20.20 3.72
CA GLY A 375 2.69 -18.85 3.10
C GLY A 375 3.92 -18.57 2.25
N GLY A 376 4.99 -19.33 2.47
CA GLY A 376 6.20 -19.24 1.65
C GLY A 376 5.94 -19.66 0.19
N LEU A 377 5.16 -20.73 -0.03
CA LEU A 377 4.89 -21.23 -1.38
C LEU A 377 3.93 -20.32 -2.14
N LEU A 378 2.93 -19.73 -1.46
CA LEU A 378 2.08 -18.70 -2.06
C LEU A 378 2.89 -17.48 -2.55
N ARG A 379 3.83 -16.99 -1.75
CA ARG A 379 4.70 -15.86 -2.13
C ARG A 379 5.62 -16.20 -3.30
N GLU A 380 6.21 -17.38 -3.25
CA GLU A 380 7.00 -17.91 -4.35
C GLU A 380 6.18 -17.98 -5.64
N TRP A 381 4.96 -18.50 -5.55
CA TRP A 381 4.07 -18.62 -6.68
C TRP A 381 3.75 -17.27 -7.31
N VAL A 382 3.43 -16.25 -6.51
CA VAL A 382 3.22 -14.87 -7.01
C VAL A 382 4.48 -14.34 -7.69
N LEU A 383 5.66 -14.55 -7.09
CA LEU A 383 6.94 -14.13 -7.66
C LEU A 383 7.18 -14.78 -9.03
N LEU A 384 7.08 -16.11 -9.12
CA LEU A 384 7.30 -16.86 -10.36
C LEU A 384 6.31 -16.44 -11.45
N LEU A 385 5.05 -16.20 -11.09
CA LEU A 385 4.06 -15.68 -12.04
C LEU A 385 4.43 -14.27 -12.53
N CYS A 386 4.83 -13.37 -11.63
CA CYS A 386 5.26 -12.03 -12.02
C CYS A 386 6.46 -12.07 -12.97
N GLU A 387 7.47 -12.88 -12.66
CA GLU A 387 8.66 -13.04 -13.51
C GLU A 387 8.30 -13.52 -14.91
N ARG A 388 7.36 -14.46 -15.05
CA ARG A 388 6.96 -15.00 -16.36
C ARG A 388 6.00 -14.09 -17.12
N LEU A 389 5.02 -13.48 -16.45
CA LEU A 389 3.98 -12.65 -17.08
C LEU A 389 4.52 -11.32 -17.61
N PHE A 390 5.47 -10.73 -16.89
CA PHE A 390 6.05 -9.42 -17.20
C PHE A 390 7.40 -9.51 -17.92
N ASP A 391 7.85 -10.72 -18.24
CA ASP A 391 8.99 -10.91 -19.12
C ASP A 391 8.67 -10.40 -20.53
N GLY A 392 9.61 -9.65 -21.11
CA GLY A 392 9.46 -9.08 -22.45
C GLY A 392 9.26 -10.15 -23.53
N SER A 393 9.81 -11.35 -23.33
CA SER A 393 9.63 -12.47 -24.27
C SER A 393 8.23 -13.08 -24.22
N TYR A 394 7.50 -12.94 -23.10
CA TYR A 394 6.13 -13.44 -23.00
C TYR A 394 5.15 -12.57 -23.79
N GLY A 395 5.46 -11.28 -23.96
CA GLY A 395 4.82 -10.41 -24.95
C GLY A 395 3.51 -9.74 -24.53
N LEU A 396 3.11 -9.81 -23.26
CA LEU A 396 1.90 -9.14 -22.77
C LEU A 396 2.14 -7.69 -22.34
N PHE A 397 3.27 -7.43 -21.69
CA PHE A 397 3.63 -6.10 -21.22
C PHE A 397 4.95 -5.64 -21.83
N GLN A 398 5.12 -4.32 -21.87
CA GLN A 398 6.36 -3.66 -22.23
C GLN A 398 6.72 -2.64 -21.16
N SER A 399 8.02 -2.44 -20.91
CA SER A 399 8.46 -1.36 -20.02
C SER A 399 8.18 -0.02 -20.68
N SER A 400 7.65 0.94 -19.92
CA SER A 400 7.66 2.35 -20.33
C SER A 400 9.10 2.86 -20.48
N HIS A 401 9.29 3.86 -21.35
CA HIS A 401 10.58 4.49 -21.65
C HIS A 401 11.05 5.48 -20.55
N VAL A 402 10.57 5.30 -19.32
CA VAL A 402 10.67 6.29 -18.24
C VAL A 402 11.50 5.73 -17.08
N GLU A 403 12.20 6.61 -16.33
CA GLU A 403 13.12 6.28 -15.22
C GLU A 403 12.56 5.33 -14.13
N ASN A 404 11.24 5.13 -14.06
CA ASN A 404 10.58 4.24 -13.07
C ASN A 404 10.08 2.90 -13.65
N PHE A 405 10.41 2.54 -14.90
CA PHE A 405 10.17 1.21 -15.52
C PHE A 405 8.78 0.60 -15.24
N GLY A 406 7.72 1.42 -15.24
CA GLY A 406 6.36 0.92 -15.07
C GLY A 406 5.94 0.13 -16.31
N TYR A 407 5.29 -1.02 -16.12
CA TYR A 407 4.80 -1.83 -17.21
C TYR A 407 3.52 -1.23 -17.82
N TRP A 408 3.51 -1.18 -19.14
CA TRP A 408 2.34 -0.87 -19.96
C TRP A 408 1.94 -2.10 -20.78
N ILE A 409 0.69 -2.15 -21.21
CA ILE A 409 0.19 -3.22 -22.08
C ILE A 409 0.92 -3.16 -23.42
N ASN A 410 1.43 -4.29 -23.88
CA ASN A 410 2.00 -4.40 -25.21
C ASN A 410 0.85 -4.37 -26.24
N THR A 411 0.84 -3.34 -27.09
CA THR A 411 -0.15 -3.16 -28.16
C THR A 411 -0.11 -4.32 -29.16
N ASN A 412 1.03 -5.00 -29.29
CA ASN A 412 1.24 -6.16 -30.16
C ASN A 412 0.95 -7.50 -29.47
N SER A 413 0.37 -7.50 -28.27
CA SER A 413 0.06 -8.72 -27.51
C SER A 413 -0.78 -9.73 -28.32
N ALA A 414 -1.73 -9.27 -29.13
CA ALA A 414 -2.54 -10.14 -30.00
C ALA A 414 -1.70 -10.88 -31.07
N GLN A 415 -0.65 -10.24 -31.58
CA GLN A 415 0.26 -10.84 -32.56
C GLN A 415 1.17 -11.89 -31.91
N LEU A 416 1.61 -11.63 -30.68
CA LEU A 416 2.54 -12.48 -29.94
C LEU A 416 1.85 -13.66 -29.25
N LYS A 417 0.60 -13.49 -28.81
CA LYS A 417 -0.17 -14.47 -28.05
C LYS A 417 -1.61 -14.54 -28.59
N PRO A 418 -2.03 -15.67 -29.20
CA PRO A 418 -3.39 -15.84 -29.70
C PRO A 418 -4.48 -15.68 -28.63
N ASP A 419 -4.24 -16.16 -27.41
CA ASP A 419 -5.16 -16.07 -26.28
C ASP A 419 -4.86 -14.87 -25.34
N HIS A 420 -4.20 -13.80 -25.82
CA HIS A 420 -3.73 -12.69 -24.97
C HIS A 420 -4.82 -12.10 -24.06
N LEU A 421 -6.07 -11.96 -24.53
CA LEU A 421 -7.18 -11.45 -23.72
C LEU A 421 -7.48 -12.33 -22.51
N LYS A 422 -7.44 -13.65 -22.66
CA LYS A 422 -7.60 -14.58 -21.51
C LYS A 422 -6.45 -14.44 -20.54
N CYS A 423 -5.23 -14.18 -21.03
CA CYS A 423 -4.09 -13.91 -20.17
C CYS A 423 -4.32 -12.62 -19.35
N PHE A 424 -4.83 -11.54 -19.96
CA PHE A 424 -5.17 -10.31 -19.23
C PHE A 424 -6.29 -10.54 -18.20
N GLU A 425 -7.33 -11.29 -18.54
CA GLU A 425 -8.38 -11.68 -17.57
C GLU A 425 -7.79 -12.47 -16.39
N PHE A 426 -6.89 -13.42 -16.66
CA PHE A 426 -6.15 -14.14 -15.63
C PHE A 426 -5.30 -13.21 -14.76
N ILE A 427 -4.56 -12.27 -15.35
CA ILE A 427 -3.78 -11.28 -14.60
C ILE A 427 -4.69 -10.44 -13.71
N GLY A 428 -5.89 -10.10 -14.20
CA GLY A 428 -6.89 -9.39 -13.41
C GLY A 428 -7.30 -10.17 -12.16
N ARG A 429 -7.61 -11.46 -12.34
CA ARG A 429 -7.94 -12.38 -11.24
C ARG A 429 -6.78 -12.54 -10.28
N LEU A 430 -5.55 -12.61 -10.80
CA LEU A 430 -4.34 -12.68 -9.99
C LEU A 430 -4.15 -11.43 -9.12
N ILE A 431 -4.36 -10.23 -9.68
CA ILE A 431 -4.30 -8.96 -8.93
C ILE A 431 -5.35 -8.96 -7.80
N ALA A 432 -6.60 -9.29 -8.14
CA ALA A 432 -7.67 -9.35 -7.16
C ALA A 432 -7.39 -10.39 -6.06
N LYS A 433 -6.83 -11.54 -6.46
CA LYS A 433 -6.42 -12.60 -5.53
C LYS A 433 -5.29 -12.15 -4.62
N CYS A 434 -4.28 -11.48 -5.14
CA CYS A 434 -3.18 -10.95 -4.33
C CYS A 434 -3.68 -9.93 -3.29
N LEU A 435 -4.61 -9.05 -3.68
CA LEU A 435 -5.23 -8.10 -2.75
C LEU A 435 -5.98 -8.81 -1.61
N LEU A 436 -6.78 -9.84 -1.92
CA LEU A 436 -7.48 -10.65 -0.91
C LEU A 436 -6.51 -11.38 0.05
N GLU A 437 -5.41 -11.90 -0.48
CA GLU A 437 -4.39 -12.61 0.30
C GLU A 437 -3.37 -11.69 0.97
N GLY A 438 -3.46 -10.37 0.78
CA GLY A 438 -2.47 -9.41 1.25
C GLY A 438 -1.07 -9.64 0.67
N GLN A 439 -0.98 -10.26 -0.52
CA GLN A 439 0.26 -10.45 -1.25
C GLN A 439 0.55 -9.26 -2.16
N LEU A 440 1.84 -8.95 -2.30
CA LEU A 440 2.31 -7.83 -3.11
C LEU A 440 2.85 -8.35 -4.44
N LEU A 441 2.54 -7.64 -5.52
CA LEU A 441 3.19 -7.88 -6.81
C LEU A 441 4.61 -7.28 -6.78
N THR A 442 5.55 -7.95 -7.44
CA THR A 442 6.96 -7.52 -7.49
C THR A 442 7.21 -6.48 -8.59
N VAL A 443 6.22 -6.19 -9.43
CA VAL A 443 6.27 -5.28 -10.59
C VAL A 443 5.51 -3.97 -10.34
N HIS A 444 5.77 -2.95 -11.16
CA HIS A 444 5.06 -1.67 -11.16
C HIS A 444 4.22 -1.51 -12.41
N PHE A 445 3.04 -0.91 -12.29
CA PHE A 445 2.24 -0.53 -13.43
C PHE A 445 2.48 0.93 -13.81
N SER A 446 2.43 1.22 -15.11
CA SER A 446 2.45 2.60 -15.58
C SER A 446 1.20 3.36 -15.11
N LEU A 447 1.36 4.67 -14.93
CA LEU A 447 0.30 5.54 -14.39
C LEU A 447 -1.02 5.45 -15.18
N PRO A 448 -1.04 5.47 -16.53
CA PRO A 448 -2.28 5.34 -17.28
C PRO A 448 -3.03 4.03 -16.96
N LEU A 449 -2.33 2.92 -16.72
CA LEU A 449 -2.96 1.64 -16.41
C LEU A 449 -3.65 1.68 -15.05
N LEU A 450 -2.98 2.25 -14.04
CA LEU A 450 -3.57 2.46 -12.71
C LEU A 450 -4.83 3.35 -12.79
N LYS A 451 -4.79 4.39 -13.63
CA LYS A 451 -5.95 5.25 -13.85
C LYS A 451 -7.12 4.53 -14.53
N HIS A 452 -6.84 3.65 -15.50
CA HIS A 452 -7.86 2.77 -16.11
C HIS A 452 -8.50 1.83 -15.09
N ILE A 453 -7.71 1.26 -14.17
CA ILE A 453 -8.22 0.40 -13.10
C ILE A 453 -9.21 1.17 -12.22
N LEU A 454 -8.85 2.37 -11.77
CA LEU A 454 -9.70 3.18 -10.92
C LEU A 454 -10.88 3.85 -11.65
N GLY A 455 -10.83 3.96 -12.98
CA GLY A 455 -11.80 4.73 -13.76
C GLY A 455 -11.72 6.24 -13.45
N VAL A 456 -10.50 6.76 -13.27
CA VAL A 456 -10.24 8.19 -13.04
C VAL A 456 -9.74 8.87 -14.32
N PRO A 457 -9.86 10.21 -14.44
CA PRO A 457 -9.53 10.91 -15.67
C PRO A 457 -8.06 10.81 -16.06
N ILE A 458 -7.83 10.43 -17.31
CA ILE A 458 -6.55 10.48 -18.01
C ILE A 458 -6.52 11.76 -18.84
N SER A 459 -5.50 12.56 -18.60
CA SER A 459 -5.23 13.86 -19.22
C SER A 459 -4.05 13.76 -20.18
N PHE A 460 -3.86 14.78 -21.01
CA PHE A 460 -2.70 14.85 -21.89
C PHE A 460 -1.37 14.82 -21.13
N SER A 461 -1.36 15.41 -19.93
CA SER A 461 -0.17 15.43 -19.07
C SER A 461 0.26 14.03 -18.61
N ASP A 462 -0.62 13.03 -18.67
CA ASP A 462 -0.30 11.65 -18.30
C ASP A 462 0.51 10.93 -19.39
N LEU A 463 0.54 11.47 -20.62
CA LEU A 463 1.31 10.93 -21.73
C LEU A 463 2.80 10.83 -21.43
N GLU A 464 3.35 11.78 -20.66
CA GLU A 464 4.77 11.76 -20.29
C GLU A 464 5.17 10.51 -19.47
N PHE A 465 4.23 9.84 -18.80
CA PHE A 465 4.50 8.61 -18.04
C PHE A 465 4.44 7.34 -18.90
N LEU A 466 3.91 7.46 -20.12
CA LEU A 466 3.93 6.40 -21.10
C LEU A 466 5.13 6.59 -22.04
N ASP A 467 5.24 7.78 -22.61
CA ASP A 467 6.27 8.18 -23.56
C ASP A 467 6.59 9.69 -23.38
N GLU A 468 7.76 9.96 -22.82
CA GLU A 468 8.21 11.32 -22.52
C GLU A 468 8.48 12.13 -23.80
N ASP A 469 9.03 11.48 -24.83
CA ASP A 469 9.41 12.15 -26.08
C ASP A 469 8.18 12.47 -26.91
N LEU A 470 7.23 11.55 -27.00
CA LEU A 470 5.93 11.81 -27.61
C LEU A 470 5.23 12.97 -26.89
N CYS A 471 5.24 13.01 -25.56
CA CYS A 471 4.66 14.12 -24.81
C CYS A 471 5.37 15.45 -25.10
N LYS A 472 6.71 15.47 -25.20
CA LYS A 472 7.48 16.68 -25.55
C LYS A 472 7.13 17.17 -26.94
N ASN A 473 7.12 16.27 -27.94
CA ASN A 473 6.81 16.60 -29.33
C ASN A 473 5.37 17.14 -29.46
N ALA A 474 4.44 16.53 -28.74
CA ALA A 474 3.04 16.90 -28.81
C ALA A 474 2.77 18.23 -28.05
N ASN A 475 3.47 18.51 -26.96
CA ASN A 475 3.49 19.84 -26.33
C ASN A 475 4.11 20.90 -27.27
N TRP A 476 5.21 20.57 -27.96
CA TRP A 476 5.83 21.47 -28.93
C TRP A 476 4.85 21.81 -30.06
N LEU A 477 4.14 20.82 -30.61
CA LEU A 477 3.13 21.01 -31.66
C LEU A 477 2.00 21.93 -31.18
N ARG A 478 1.52 21.76 -29.94
CA ARG A 478 0.49 22.63 -29.34
C ARG A 478 0.95 24.08 -29.28
N ASP A 479 2.18 24.32 -28.82
CA ASP A 479 2.66 25.64 -28.43
C ASP A 479 3.25 26.46 -29.61
N HIS A 480 3.50 25.85 -30.77
CA HIS A 480 4.06 26.51 -31.96
C HIS A 480 3.03 26.69 -33.08
N SER A 481 3.18 27.75 -33.88
CA SER A 481 2.40 28.01 -35.10
C SER A 481 3.09 27.46 -36.36
N ASP A 482 2.41 27.53 -37.50
CA ASP A 482 2.87 27.10 -38.82
C ASP A 482 3.12 25.58 -38.91
N VAL A 483 2.30 24.80 -38.18
CA VAL A 483 2.42 23.33 -38.11
C VAL A 483 2.14 22.62 -39.42
N ASP A 484 1.43 23.28 -40.35
CA ASP A 484 1.18 22.81 -41.72
C ASP A 484 2.46 22.43 -42.47
N THR A 485 3.59 23.06 -42.11
CA THR A 485 4.91 22.77 -42.70
C THR A 485 5.42 21.37 -42.39
N LEU A 486 4.93 20.74 -41.32
CA LEU A 486 5.30 19.38 -40.91
C LEU A 486 4.66 18.31 -41.81
N SER A 487 3.64 18.68 -42.60
CA SER A 487 2.91 17.77 -43.49
C SER A 487 2.35 16.53 -42.76
N LEU A 488 1.89 16.72 -41.52
CA LEU A 488 1.23 15.67 -40.74
C LEU A 488 -0.23 15.49 -41.21
N ASP A 489 -0.76 14.30 -41.01
CA ASP A 489 -2.16 13.96 -41.19
C ASP A 489 -2.72 13.26 -39.94
N PHE A 490 -4.01 12.94 -39.93
CA PHE A 490 -4.64 12.25 -38.80
C PHE A 490 -4.41 10.73 -38.88
N THR A 491 -3.16 10.32 -39.04
CA THR A 491 -2.75 8.92 -39.00
C THR A 491 -1.63 8.69 -37.99
N VAL A 492 -1.49 7.43 -37.57
CA VAL A 492 -0.37 6.96 -36.76
C VAL A 492 0.24 5.74 -37.42
N GLN A 493 1.57 5.63 -37.36
CA GLN A 493 2.32 4.53 -37.94
C GLN A 493 2.62 3.48 -36.85
N PRO A 494 1.82 2.41 -36.71
CA PRO A 494 2.14 1.32 -35.79
C PRO A 494 3.31 0.48 -36.29
N PHE A 495 3.95 -0.22 -35.36
CA PHE A 495 5.02 -1.17 -35.62
C PHE A 495 4.62 -2.52 -35.04
N ASP A 496 4.92 -3.59 -35.78
CA ASP A 496 4.73 -4.96 -35.30
C ASP A 496 5.75 -5.33 -34.21
N ALA A 497 5.62 -6.51 -33.62
CA ALA A 497 6.53 -6.97 -32.58
C ALA A 497 8.01 -7.11 -33.01
N ASN A 498 8.28 -7.16 -34.32
CA ASN A 498 9.64 -7.23 -34.88
C ASN A 498 10.17 -5.84 -35.29
N GLY A 499 9.44 -4.76 -34.98
CA GLY A 499 9.79 -3.39 -35.35
C GLY A 499 9.53 -3.06 -36.81
N LYS A 500 8.76 -3.87 -37.54
CA LYS A 500 8.37 -3.59 -38.93
C LYS A 500 7.16 -2.66 -38.94
N ALA A 501 7.23 -1.60 -39.76
CA ALA A 501 6.11 -0.70 -39.99
C ALA A 501 4.91 -1.46 -40.57
N LEU A 502 3.76 -1.30 -39.91
CA LEU A 502 2.47 -1.81 -40.36
C LEU A 502 1.75 -0.77 -41.23
N PRO A 503 0.58 -1.03 -41.82
CA PRO A 503 -0.18 0.04 -42.47
C PRO A 503 -0.54 1.15 -41.46
N PRO A 504 -0.51 2.44 -41.86
CA PRO A 504 -0.97 3.53 -41.02
C PRO A 504 -2.42 3.32 -40.57
N ILE A 505 -2.70 3.66 -39.31
CA ILE A 505 -4.05 3.64 -38.74
C ILE A 505 -4.57 5.06 -38.75
N GLU A 506 -5.78 5.25 -39.29
CA GLU A 506 -6.46 6.55 -39.23
C GLU A 506 -6.98 6.79 -37.80
N LEU A 507 -6.61 7.94 -37.22
CA LEU A 507 -7.04 8.34 -35.87
C LEU A 507 -8.50 8.79 -35.83
N VAL A 508 -9.00 9.29 -36.98
CA VAL A 508 -10.38 9.67 -37.23
C VAL A 508 -10.80 9.14 -38.60
N PRO A 509 -12.11 8.95 -38.88
CA PRO A 509 -12.55 8.45 -40.18
C PRO A 509 -12.09 9.34 -41.34
N GLY A 510 -11.36 8.75 -42.31
CA GLY A 510 -10.79 9.49 -43.45
C GLY A 510 -9.56 10.34 -43.09
N GLY A 511 -8.93 10.05 -41.95
CA GLY A 511 -7.85 10.84 -41.37
C GLY A 511 -6.62 11.02 -42.27
N GLY A 512 -6.32 10.07 -43.16
CA GLY A 512 -5.21 10.21 -44.11
C GLY A 512 -5.43 11.29 -45.17
N GLY A 513 -6.66 11.80 -45.33
CA GLY A 513 -6.98 12.93 -46.20
C GLY A 513 -7.04 14.28 -45.47
N ILE A 514 -6.84 14.30 -44.14
CA ILE A 514 -7.00 15.49 -43.31
C ILE A 514 -5.61 15.95 -42.88
N ALA A 515 -5.13 17.05 -43.46
CA ALA A 515 -3.88 17.67 -43.04
C ALA A 515 -4.02 18.29 -41.64
N VAL A 516 -2.97 18.19 -40.84
CA VAL A 516 -2.85 18.90 -39.55
C VAL A 516 -2.40 20.32 -39.82
N THR A 517 -3.18 21.26 -39.29
CA THR A 517 -3.10 22.71 -39.46
C THR A 517 -3.18 23.38 -38.10
N ASP A 518 -2.83 24.65 -38.00
CA ASP A 518 -2.98 25.38 -36.73
C ASP A 518 -4.42 25.42 -36.20
N ALA A 519 -5.42 25.29 -37.08
CA ALA A 519 -6.84 25.31 -36.71
C ALA A 519 -7.35 23.99 -36.12
N ASN A 520 -6.73 22.85 -36.45
CA ASN A 520 -7.19 21.51 -36.04
C ASN A 520 -6.14 20.69 -35.26
N LYS A 521 -4.96 21.25 -35.00
CA LYS A 521 -3.89 20.56 -34.23
C LYS A 521 -4.36 20.09 -32.84
N ASP A 522 -5.27 20.82 -32.20
CA ASP A 522 -5.84 20.43 -30.92
C ASP A 522 -6.69 19.14 -31.03
N GLU A 523 -7.49 19.01 -32.09
CA GLU A 523 -8.27 17.80 -32.37
C GLU A 523 -7.35 16.62 -32.69
N TYR A 524 -6.27 16.87 -33.45
CA TYR A 524 -5.23 15.88 -33.71
C TYR A 524 -4.58 15.37 -32.42
N LEU A 525 -4.22 16.28 -31.50
CA LEU A 525 -3.61 15.93 -30.22
C LEU A 525 -4.54 15.10 -29.32
N VAL A 526 -5.85 15.40 -29.32
CA VAL A 526 -6.85 14.60 -28.60
C VAL A 526 -6.99 13.21 -29.22
N ALA A 527 -7.03 13.12 -30.55
CA ALA A 527 -7.12 11.84 -31.25
C ALA A 527 -5.86 10.98 -31.03
N LEU A 528 -4.68 11.60 -31.04
CA LEU A 528 -3.39 10.98 -30.75
C LEU A 528 -3.36 10.43 -29.31
N LEU A 529 -3.79 11.24 -28.33
CA LEU A 529 -3.90 10.82 -26.93
C LEU A 529 -4.85 9.61 -26.79
N LYS A 530 -6.03 9.67 -27.42
CA LYS A 530 -7.03 8.59 -27.40
C LYS A 530 -6.45 7.29 -27.96
N TYR A 531 -5.70 7.35 -29.07
CA TYR A 531 -5.08 6.17 -29.65
C TYR A 531 -4.09 5.51 -28.70
N HIS A 532 -3.13 6.27 -28.18
CA HIS A 532 -2.07 5.74 -27.31
C HIS A 532 -2.56 5.30 -25.93
N MET A 533 -3.56 6.00 -25.37
CA MET A 533 -4.06 5.71 -24.02
C MET A 533 -5.22 4.73 -23.98
N PHE A 534 -5.97 4.56 -25.09
CA PHE A 534 -7.21 3.80 -25.09
C PHE A 534 -7.34 2.87 -26.30
N ASP A 535 -7.48 3.39 -27.53
CA ASP A 535 -7.89 2.55 -28.68
C ASP A 535 -6.94 1.37 -28.90
N SER A 536 -5.63 1.58 -28.76
CA SER A 536 -4.58 0.57 -28.96
C SER A 536 -4.56 -0.56 -27.91
N VAL A 537 -5.26 -0.40 -26.78
CA VAL A 537 -5.20 -1.34 -25.64
C VAL A 537 -6.57 -1.65 -25.00
N HIS A 538 -7.66 -1.09 -25.51
CA HIS A 538 -8.95 -1.12 -24.81
C HIS A 538 -9.50 -2.53 -24.57
N GLU A 539 -9.27 -3.48 -25.47
CA GLU A 539 -9.69 -4.88 -25.31
C GLU A 539 -8.92 -5.56 -24.16
N GLN A 540 -7.60 -5.36 -24.13
CA GLN A 540 -6.70 -5.88 -23.09
C GLN A 540 -7.03 -5.28 -21.72
N VAL A 541 -7.24 -3.96 -21.66
CA VAL A 541 -7.70 -3.28 -20.44
C VAL A 541 -9.04 -3.84 -20.00
N SER A 542 -10.01 -4.00 -20.91
CA SER A 542 -11.34 -4.52 -20.56
C SER A 542 -11.28 -5.94 -20.01
N ALA A 543 -10.46 -6.81 -20.60
CA ALA A 543 -10.23 -8.17 -20.10
C ALA A 543 -9.57 -8.16 -18.71
N LEU A 544 -8.54 -7.33 -18.51
CA LEU A 544 -7.89 -7.14 -17.20
C LEU A 544 -8.89 -6.69 -16.14
N LEU A 545 -9.69 -5.67 -16.43
CA LEU A 545 -10.67 -5.14 -15.49
C LEU A 545 -11.79 -6.13 -15.19
N LYS A 546 -12.22 -6.92 -16.18
CA LYS A 546 -13.17 -8.01 -15.98
C LYS A 546 -12.65 -9.00 -14.92
N GLY A 547 -11.39 -9.42 -15.02
CA GLY A 547 -10.79 -10.33 -14.04
C GLY A 547 -10.50 -9.71 -12.68
N ILE A 548 -10.35 -8.39 -12.57
CA ILE A 548 -10.23 -7.74 -11.26
C ILE A 548 -11.60 -7.68 -10.58
N PHE A 549 -12.61 -7.24 -11.33
CA PHE A 549 -13.91 -6.87 -10.78
C PHE A 549 -14.93 -8.01 -10.70
N ASP A 550 -14.65 -9.17 -11.28
CA ASP A 550 -15.42 -10.39 -11.01
C ASP A 550 -15.15 -10.93 -9.59
N VAL A 551 -13.93 -10.72 -9.07
CA VAL A 551 -13.51 -11.17 -7.73
C VAL A 551 -13.69 -10.08 -6.67
N LEU A 552 -13.48 -8.80 -7.02
CA LEU A 552 -13.57 -7.67 -6.09
C LEU A 552 -14.62 -6.65 -6.52
N PRO A 553 -15.43 -6.10 -5.59
CA PRO A 553 -16.29 -4.97 -5.91
C PRO A 553 -15.45 -3.76 -6.37
N ARG A 554 -15.78 -3.21 -7.55
CA ARG A 554 -15.11 -2.02 -8.13
C ARG A 554 -14.95 -0.87 -7.14
N ASN A 555 -15.95 -0.74 -6.30
CA ASN A 555 -16.15 0.42 -5.46
C ASN A 555 -15.11 0.46 -4.32
N LEU A 556 -14.60 -0.70 -3.88
CA LEU A 556 -13.57 -0.77 -2.84
C LEU A 556 -12.26 -0.10 -3.27
N LEU A 557 -11.89 -0.24 -4.55
CA LEU A 557 -10.68 0.40 -5.08
C LEU A 557 -10.89 1.90 -5.34
N ALA A 558 -12.13 2.36 -5.56
CA ALA A 558 -12.44 3.74 -5.88
C ALA A 558 -12.15 4.75 -4.74
N ALA A 559 -11.92 4.27 -3.51
CA ALA A 559 -11.51 5.10 -2.39
C ALA A 559 -10.05 5.60 -2.50
N PHE A 560 -9.24 4.96 -3.33
CA PHE A 560 -7.83 5.25 -3.51
C PHE A 560 -7.59 6.11 -4.75
N ASP A 561 -6.55 6.95 -4.69
CA ASP A 561 -5.98 7.50 -5.92
C ASP A 561 -5.00 6.52 -6.59
N TYR A 562 -4.52 6.85 -7.79
CA TYR A 562 -3.70 5.93 -8.58
C TYR A 562 -2.35 5.61 -7.92
N GLN A 563 -1.75 6.51 -7.15
CA GLN A 563 -0.47 6.23 -6.47
C GLN A 563 -0.67 5.41 -5.20
N GLU A 564 -1.78 5.66 -4.51
CA GLU A 564 -2.19 4.85 -3.36
C GLU A 564 -2.55 3.43 -3.79
N LEU A 565 -3.23 3.26 -4.95
CA LEU A 565 -3.48 1.94 -5.53
C LEU A 565 -2.17 1.22 -5.88
N GLU A 566 -1.19 1.92 -6.45
CA GLU A 566 0.13 1.34 -6.71
C GLU A 566 0.78 0.84 -5.42
N LEU A 567 0.79 1.65 -4.36
CA LEU A 567 1.31 1.24 -3.05
C LEU A 567 0.55 0.05 -2.45
N LEU A 568 -0.76 -0.01 -2.68
CA LEU A 568 -1.61 -1.11 -2.19
C LEU A 568 -1.27 -2.44 -2.89
N ILE A 569 -1.01 -2.42 -4.20
CA ILE A 569 -0.72 -3.61 -5.01
C ILE A 569 0.75 -4.02 -4.92
N CYS A 570 1.67 -3.05 -4.96
CA CYS A 570 3.10 -3.27 -5.16
C CYS A 570 3.92 -3.07 -3.87
N GLY A 571 3.34 -2.49 -2.82
CA GLY A 571 4.03 -2.15 -1.58
C GLY A 571 4.92 -0.91 -1.70
N VAL A 572 5.68 -0.62 -0.65
CA VAL A 572 6.57 0.55 -0.64
C VAL A 572 7.85 0.29 -1.45
N PRO A 573 8.32 1.28 -2.24
CA PRO A 573 9.46 1.10 -3.13
C PRO A 573 10.83 1.09 -2.42
N LYS A 574 10.94 1.70 -1.23
CA LYS A 574 12.22 1.87 -0.51
C LYS A 574 12.15 1.17 0.85
N ILE A 575 13.08 0.25 1.09
CA ILE A 575 13.22 -0.45 2.37
C ILE A 575 13.94 0.46 3.36
N ASP A 576 13.25 0.73 4.46
CA ASP A 576 13.74 1.49 5.60
C ASP A 576 14.32 0.52 6.64
N VAL A 577 15.65 0.57 6.80
CA VAL A 577 16.39 -0.33 7.69
C VAL A 577 16.11 -0.03 9.15
N ASP A 578 15.86 1.23 9.51
CA ASP A 578 15.54 1.58 10.89
C ASP A 578 14.15 1.04 11.26
N ASP A 579 13.19 1.11 10.33
CA ASP A 579 11.88 0.49 10.50
C ASP A 579 11.95 -1.04 10.60
N TRP A 580 12.78 -1.66 9.75
CA TRP A 580 13.02 -3.10 9.79
C TRP A 580 13.59 -3.53 11.14
N LYS A 581 14.64 -2.84 11.60
CA LYS A 581 15.30 -3.14 12.88
C LYS A 581 14.37 -2.95 14.07
N ARG A 582 13.57 -1.89 14.10
CA ARG A 582 12.61 -1.61 15.20
C ARG A 582 11.54 -2.67 15.35
N HIS A 583 11.11 -3.27 14.25
CA HIS A 583 10.04 -4.27 14.21
C HIS A 583 10.55 -5.70 13.99
N THR A 584 11.79 -5.97 14.43
CA THR A 584 12.40 -7.30 14.41
C THR A 584 12.41 -7.93 15.80
N ASP A 585 11.91 -9.16 15.90
CA ASP A 585 12.00 -9.96 17.11
C ASP A 585 13.28 -10.82 17.07
N VAL A 586 14.13 -10.71 18.10
CA VAL A 586 15.39 -11.46 18.20
C VAL A 586 15.25 -12.58 19.23
N LYS A 587 15.49 -13.83 18.81
CA LYS A 587 15.49 -15.02 19.65
C LYS A 587 16.92 -15.51 19.85
N PHE A 588 17.43 -15.41 21.07
CA PHE A 588 18.77 -15.86 21.46
C PHE A 588 18.80 -17.35 21.85
N ALA A 589 19.99 -17.96 21.87
CA ALA A 589 20.13 -19.37 22.23
C ALA A 589 19.77 -19.65 23.70
N ASP A 590 20.18 -18.75 24.59
CA ASP A 590 19.66 -18.64 25.95
C ASP A 590 18.82 -17.36 26.02
N PHE A 591 17.51 -17.53 26.20
CA PHE A 591 16.57 -16.42 26.33
C PHE A 591 16.89 -15.54 27.56
N ASP A 592 17.49 -16.12 28.60
CA ASP A 592 17.69 -15.47 29.88
C ASP A 592 19.00 -14.67 29.94
N HIS A 593 20.04 -15.20 29.32
CA HIS A 593 21.39 -14.64 29.37
C HIS A 593 22.01 -14.60 27.97
N PRO A 594 21.48 -13.75 27.08
CA PRO A 594 22.05 -13.58 25.75
C PRO A 594 23.52 -13.17 25.87
N SER A 595 24.39 -13.93 25.21
CA SER A 595 25.82 -13.74 25.31
C SER A 595 26.24 -12.41 24.66
N LYS A 596 27.36 -11.84 25.12
CA LYS A 596 27.94 -10.66 24.46
C LYS A 596 28.29 -10.92 22.99
N ALA A 597 28.62 -12.17 22.66
CA ALA A 597 28.94 -12.57 21.30
C ALA A 597 27.69 -12.53 20.39
N GLU A 598 26.55 -13.02 20.87
CA GLU A 598 25.29 -12.98 20.11
C GLU A 598 24.85 -11.55 19.82
N HIS A 599 24.86 -10.67 20.82
CA HIS A 599 24.54 -9.24 20.61
C HIS A 599 25.45 -8.61 19.55
N LYS A 600 26.75 -8.94 19.61
CA LYS A 600 27.72 -8.43 18.65
C LYS A 600 27.40 -8.87 17.22
N VAL A 601 26.95 -10.11 17.02
CA VAL A 601 26.52 -10.61 15.71
C VAL A 601 25.25 -9.90 15.22
N ILE A 602 24.29 -9.64 16.10
CA ILE A 602 23.09 -8.85 15.75
C ILE A 602 23.45 -7.42 15.34
N ASP A 603 24.35 -6.77 16.08
CA ASP A 603 24.83 -5.43 15.75
C ASP A 603 25.56 -5.41 14.40
N TRP A 604 26.39 -6.41 14.14
CA TRP A 604 27.05 -6.59 12.85
C TRP A 604 26.06 -6.82 11.71
N PHE A 605 25.07 -7.69 11.90
CA PHE A 605 24.00 -7.94 10.93
C PHE A 605 23.35 -6.63 10.50
N TRP A 606 22.88 -5.82 11.46
CA TRP A 606 22.23 -4.55 11.13
C TRP A 606 23.17 -3.50 10.54
N ALA A 607 24.43 -3.46 10.98
CA ALA A 607 25.43 -2.58 10.37
C ALA A 607 25.65 -2.90 8.89
N ILE A 608 25.72 -4.20 8.54
CA ILE A 608 25.87 -4.65 7.15
C ILE A 608 24.61 -4.37 6.34
N VAL A 609 23.42 -4.64 6.88
CA VAL A 609 22.14 -4.35 6.20
C VAL A 609 21.97 -2.85 5.94
N ALA A 610 22.47 -1.99 6.83
CA ALA A 610 22.50 -0.54 6.61
C ALA A 610 23.46 -0.12 5.49
N GLU A 611 24.56 -0.85 5.30
CA GLU A 611 25.54 -0.62 4.21
C GLU A 611 25.05 -1.17 2.85
N PHE A 612 24.15 -2.15 2.83
CA PHE A 612 23.58 -2.71 1.60
C PHE A 612 22.84 -1.68 0.75
N SER A 613 22.91 -1.85 -0.57
CA SER A 613 22.07 -1.13 -1.53
C SER A 613 20.59 -1.51 -1.39
N GLN A 614 19.68 -0.73 -1.97
CA GLN A 614 18.25 -1.08 -1.93
C GLN A 614 17.95 -2.43 -2.61
N ASP A 615 18.64 -2.75 -3.70
CA ASP A 615 18.53 -4.05 -4.37
C ASP A 615 18.98 -5.20 -3.44
N GLN A 616 20.13 -5.06 -2.78
CA GLN A 616 20.62 -6.05 -1.83
C GLN A 616 19.70 -6.23 -0.62
N ARG A 617 19.09 -5.15 -0.11
CA ARG A 617 18.08 -5.20 0.95
C ARG A 617 16.82 -5.95 0.48
N ALA A 618 16.39 -5.71 -0.76
CA ALA A 618 15.23 -6.37 -1.34
C ALA A 618 15.46 -7.88 -1.51
N ARG A 619 16.65 -8.28 -1.98
CA ARG A 619 17.04 -9.69 -2.08
C ARG A 619 17.12 -10.37 -0.71
N LEU A 620 17.67 -9.70 0.31
CA LEU A 620 17.67 -10.24 1.68
C LEU A 620 16.26 -10.41 2.22
N LEU A 621 15.38 -9.41 2.00
CA LEU A 621 13.99 -9.49 2.41
C LEU A 621 13.27 -10.66 1.72
N GLN A 622 13.51 -10.83 0.42
CA GLN A 622 12.95 -11.91 -0.39
C GLN A 622 13.43 -13.27 0.09
N PHE A 623 14.73 -13.41 0.39
CA PHE A 623 15.27 -14.63 0.96
C PHE A 623 14.57 -15.02 2.27
N VAL A 624 14.30 -14.06 3.15
CA VAL A 624 13.73 -14.35 4.49
C VAL A 624 12.21 -14.42 4.51
N THR A 625 11.51 -13.70 3.63
CA THR A 625 10.04 -13.54 3.69
C THR A 625 9.33 -14.11 2.48
N GLY A 626 10.04 -14.35 1.37
CA GLY A 626 9.46 -14.72 0.08
C GLY A 626 9.02 -13.53 -0.78
N THR A 627 9.09 -12.29 -0.27
CA THR A 627 8.76 -11.07 -1.02
C THR A 627 9.87 -10.04 -0.95
N SER A 628 10.10 -9.31 -2.04
CA SER A 628 11.06 -8.21 -2.11
C SER A 628 10.45 -6.86 -1.69
N ARG A 629 9.16 -6.84 -1.34
CA ARG A 629 8.39 -5.63 -1.06
C ARG A 629 7.96 -5.57 0.39
N VAL A 630 7.95 -4.35 0.92
CA VAL A 630 7.47 -4.09 2.28
C VAL A 630 6.01 -3.62 2.18
N PRO A 631 5.13 -4.16 3.03
CA PRO A 631 3.74 -3.70 3.06
C PRO A 631 3.63 -2.22 3.49
N VAL A 632 2.54 -1.53 3.13
CA VAL A 632 2.37 -0.07 3.35
C VAL A 632 2.53 0.33 4.82
N GLU A 633 2.03 -0.49 5.73
CA GLU A 633 2.10 -0.31 7.18
C GLU A 633 3.53 -0.54 7.74
N GLY A 634 4.51 -0.84 6.89
CA GLY A 634 5.89 -1.10 7.26
C GLY A 634 6.13 -2.53 7.78
N PHE A 635 7.27 -2.74 8.43
CA PHE A 635 7.67 -4.07 8.92
C PHE A 635 6.78 -4.60 10.06
N LYS A 636 6.07 -3.72 10.76
CA LYS A 636 5.05 -4.13 11.75
C LYS A 636 3.84 -4.82 11.14
N GLY A 637 3.58 -4.59 9.84
CA GLY A 637 2.44 -5.12 9.12
C GLY A 637 2.77 -6.30 8.22
N LEU A 638 3.93 -6.95 8.43
CA LEU A 638 4.26 -8.20 7.74
C LEU A 638 3.25 -9.28 8.12
N LEU A 639 2.80 -10.05 7.12
CA LEU A 639 1.80 -11.09 7.29
C LEU A 639 2.46 -12.48 7.36
N SER A 640 1.76 -13.45 7.94
CA SER A 640 1.94 -14.89 7.67
C SER A 640 0.83 -15.38 6.71
N ASN A 641 0.76 -16.68 6.46
CA ASN A 641 -0.19 -17.27 5.50
C ASN A 641 -1.65 -17.20 5.92
N ASP A 642 -1.87 -17.19 7.23
CA ASP A 642 -3.19 -17.13 7.83
C ASP A 642 -3.77 -15.70 7.83
N GLY A 643 -3.09 -14.74 7.18
CA GLY A 643 -3.47 -13.34 7.15
C GLY A 643 -3.21 -12.60 8.46
N ARG A 644 -2.57 -13.25 9.45
CA ARG A 644 -2.20 -12.62 10.72
C ARG A 644 -0.84 -11.96 10.62
N VAL A 645 -0.64 -10.93 11.44
CA VAL A 645 0.62 -10.23 11.52
C VAL A 645 1.68 -11.16 12.09
N ARG A 646 2.84 -11.22 11.43
CA ARG A 646 4.01 -11.92 11.91
C ARG A 646 5.26 -11.14 11.58
N ARG A 647 5.89 -10.60 12.62
CA ARG A 647 7.08 -9.75 12.50
C ARG A 647 8.27 -10.51 11.93
N PHE A 648 9.23 -9.74 11.45
CA PHE A 648 10.52 -10.29 11.04
C PHE A 648 11.25 -10.86 12.26
N GLY A 649 11.77 -12.06 12.16
CA GLY A 649 12.47 -12.74 13.25
C GLY A 649 13.92 -13.01 12.95
N ILE A 650 14.83 -12.74 13.89
CA ILE A 650 16.21 -13.24 13.85
C ILE A 650 16.37 -14.27 14.96
N GLN A 651 16.77 -15.50 14.63
CA GLN A 651 17.06 -16.53 15.61
C GLN A 651 18.56 -16.84 15.62
N MET A 652 19.22 -16.61 16.75
CA MET A 652 20.61 -16.99 16.93
C MET A 652 20.72 -18.51 17.04
N VAL A 653 21.61 -19.09 16.24
CA VAL A 653 21.89 -20.53 16.27
C VAL A 653 23.37 -20.80 16.54
N GLY A 654 23.64 -21.97 17.13
CA GLY A 654 25.00 -22.44 17.35
C GLY A 654 25.79 -22.48 16.04
N ARG A 655 27.10 -22.23 16.13
CA ARG A 655 27.99 -22.26 14.96
C ARG A 655 28.04 -23.68 14.38
N GLY A 656 27.65 -23.84 13.13
CA GLY A 656 27.73 -25.11 12.41
C GLY A 656 29.11 -25.38 11.77
N ILE A 657 29.24 -26.53 11.12
CA ILE A 657 30.47 -26.96 10.43
C ILE A 657 30.63 -26.15 9.14
N PRO A 658 31.74 -25.41 8.93
CA PRO A 658 31.96 -24.66 7.70
C PRO A 658 32.09 -25.56 6.45
N PRO A 659 31.70 -25.09 5.26
CA PRO A 659 31.03 -23.81 4.99
C PRO A 659 29.49 -23.89 5.16
N THR A 660 28.89 -25.08 5.01
CA THR A 660 27.43 -25.27 4.96
C THR A 660 26.72 -24.88 6.26
N GLY A 661 27.31 -25.23 7.40
CA GLY A 661 26.80 -24.86 8.73
C GLY A 661 26.99 -23.40 9.12
N LEU A 662 27.60 -22.58 8.25
CA LEU A 662 27.74 -21.14 8.43
C LEU A 662 26.77 -20.34 7.56
N TYR A 663 25.97 -20.96 6.69
CA TYR A 663 24.92 -20.25 5.96
C TYR A 663 23.75 -19.92 6.89
N PRO A 664 23.24 -18.67 6.83
CA PRO A 664 21.94 -18.34 7.41
C PRO A 664 20.85 -19.19 6.77
N LYS A 665 19.86 -19.59 7.55
CA LYS A 665 18.70 -20.37 7.06
C LYS A 665 17.43 -19.54 7.18
N ALA A 666 16.65 -19.45 6.11
CA ALA A 666 15.37 -18.75 6.14
C ALA A 666 14.20 -19.71 6.38
N HIS A 667 13.18 -19.21 7.09
CA HIS A 667 11.89 -19.85 7.26
C HIS A 667 10.82 -18.83 6.83
N THR A 668 10.55 -18.80 5.54
CA THR A 668 9.75 -17.72 4.91
C THR A 668 8.30 -17.68 5.36
N CYS A 669 7.72 -18.83 5.68
CA CYS A 669 6.41 -18.95 6.32
C CYS A 669 6.29 -18.13 7.62
N PHE A 670 7.42 -17.96 8.32
CA PHE A 670 7.49 -17.29 9.61
C PHE A 670 8.23 -15.96 9.59
N ASN A 671 8.63 -15.47 8.40
CA ASN A 671 9.46 -14.27 8.22
C ASN A 671 10.74 -14.30 9.08
N ARG A 672 11.36 -15.48 9.25
CA ARG A 672 12.47 -15.71 10.18
C ARG A 672 13.77 -16.09 9.47
N ILE A 673 14.89 -15.51 9.92
CA ILE A 673 16.24 -15.93 9.56
C ILE A 673 16.98 -16.49 10.78
N ASP A 674 17.55 -17.67 10.62
CA ASP A 674 18.42 -18.30 11.60
C ASP A 674 19.86 -17.88 11.29
N VAL A 675 20.51 -17.19 12.23
CA VAL A 675 21.83 -16.58 12.05
C VAL A 675 22.86 -17.30 12.93
N PRO A 676 23.87 -17.94 12.34
CA PRO A 676 24.96 -18.58 13.09
C PRO A 676 25.75 -17.59 13.95
N LEU A 677 26.30 -18.10 15.06
CA LEU A 677 27.24 -17.33 15.88
C LEU A 677 28.59 -17.12 15.16
N TYR A 678 28.66 -16.07 14.35
CA TYR A 678 29.87 -15.67 13.63
C TYR A 678 30.93 -15.08 14.57
N THR A 679 32.19 -15.19 14.16
CA THR A 679 33.34 -14.74 14.94
C THR A 679 33.80 -13.32 14.57
N SER A 680 33.44 -12.83 13.38
CA SER A 680 33.83 -11.51 12.88
C SER A 680 32.72 -10.86 12.04
N LYS A 681 32.76 -9.53 11.87
CA LYS A 681 31.82 -8.79 11.00
C LYS A 681 31.97 -9.23 9.53
N GLU A 682 33.20 -9.53 9.12
CA GLU A 682 33.54 -9.97 7.77
C GLU A 682 32.90 -11.32 7.44
N GLU A 683 32.83 -12.26 8.41
CA GLU A 683 32.09 -13.51 8.24
C GLU A 683 30.60 -13.24 7.99
N VAL A 684 29.96 -12.40 8.80
CA VAL A 684 28.55 -12.02 8.62
C VAL A 684 28.33 -11.43 7.22
N ALA A 685 29.19 -10.48 6.82
CA ALA A 685 29.09 -9.82 5.52
C ALA A 685 29.24 -10.80 4.36
N THR A 686 30.20 -11.72 4.46
CA THR A 686 30.46 -12.75 3.44
C THR A 686 29.25 -13.66 3.26
N TYR A 687 28.75 -14.25 4.35
CA TYR A 687 27.65 -15.21 4.26
C TYR A 687 26.30 -14.56 3.92
N LEU A 688 26.02 -13.35 4.41
CA LEU A 688 24.84 -12.60 3.96
C LEU A 688 24.92 -12.27 2.46
N THR A 689 26.08 -11.82 1.98
CA THR A 689 26.28 -11.51 0.56
C THR A 689 26.17 -12.77 -0.32
N LEU A 690 26.66 -13.91 0.15
CA LEU A 690 26.50 -15.17 -0.56
C LEU A 690 25.02 -15.54 -0.71
N VAL A 691 24.27 -15.50 0.39
CA VAL A 691 22.85 -15.86 0.39
C VAL A 691 22.01 -14.98 -0.53
N ILE A 692 22.21 -13.65 -0.52
CA ILE A 692 21.45 -12.74 -1.40
C ILE A 692 21.82 -12.88 -2.88
N ASN A 693 22.96 -13.50 -3.19
CA ASN A 693 23.42 -13.75 -4.55
C ASN A 693 23.08 -15.17 -5.03
N MET A 694 22.59 -16.05 -4.15
CA MET A 694 22.02 -17.32 -4.58
C MET A 694 20.68 -17.03 -5.27
N GLU A 695 20.49 -17.57 -6.47
CA GLU A 695 19.17 -17.56 -7.11
C GLU A 695 18.19 -18.26 -6.17
N ILE A 696 17.14 -17.55 -5.76
CA ILE A 696 16.06 -18.10 -4.92
C ILE A 696 15.21 -19.00 -5.82
N THR A 697 15.76 -20.16 -6.20
CA THR A 697 15.03 -21.21 -6.90
C THR A 697 14.89 -22.38 -5.94
N GLY A 698 13.65 -22.57 -5.45
CA GLY A 698 13.31 -23.63 -4.51
C GLY A 698 13.55 -23.23 -3.04
N PHE A 699 12.46 -22.99 -2.31
CA PHE A 699 12.46 -22.81 -0.84
C PHE A 699 12.82 -24.10 -0.08
N THR A 700 13.24 -25.14 -0.80
CA THR A 700 13.69 -26.44 -0.30
C THR A 700 15.17 -26.64 -0.66
N MET A 701 16.08 -25.95 0.03
CA MET A 701 17.45 -26.44 0.14
C MET A 701 17.59 -27.20 1.47
N GLN A 702 17.58 -28.54 1.37
CA GLN A 702 18.02 -29.44 2.45
C GLN A 702 19.55 -29.43 2.57
#